data_AF-A0A9E6D148-F1
#
_entry.id   AF-A0A9E6D148-F1
#
_cell.length_a   1.000
_cell.length_b   1.000
_cell.length_c   1.000
_cell.angle_alpha   90.00
_cell.angle_beta   90.00
_cell.angle_gamma   90.00
#
_symmetry.space_group_name_H-M   'P 1'
#
loop_
_entity.id
_entity.type
_entity.pdbx_description
1 polymer ?
#
loop_
_entity_poly.entity_id
_entity_poly.type
_entity_poly.pdbx_seq_one_letter_code
_entity_poly.pdbx_strand_id
1 'polypeptide(L)'
;MEDWFFETGLWILVAVVSAIVSFLLLRFSMQKLLPRVARGLGGARLLELLADQQKSAAKWTEMLLGLAIAVGAGLAIAAELGADITVVNTRLKDFGLDAGFWMATHVLRSVVIVVLVLAATRAISRILPPLLRTGMSRGKQGTEQDEALKRADALAQVSLYAASAVIWLIAGVMVLAEFGFNLAPLLAGVGIVGIALGFGAQHLVRDMITGVFILLEDHYRVGDVASVGGKTGMVEAVSLRRTVLRDLDGIVHMIPNGEITTASNYTKTYSRVNLDISVAYKEDLDRVIRVLNRVCIDLSESEYFSDLIVEPLRVLRVNSFDDSGIGIKVTGVTKPIRQWEVAGELRRRIKREFDREGIEIPFPHRTLYWGGQSQPQDKSMAAAVRPTTTLPDPGQDIILPADPWVQEMEAQAEGRDQDDETPVRMPEKLMDNLDEIRKLLKRSPVALFTPIDGTLSPIASVPRFARISPAVRQALSVLSRRMTIVILTGRDVSSARSLVGLPSAIYLGSHGLEEWERGNTTIASGVSVVSRDMRRLVRAAKSALGSISGIEFEEKPFAVAIHYRQAIDRAGAREAVLGFLEKSPHTAGLTLYEGSMVVEMQVSSEVNKGTAIQLVVEKHQIKTALVLGDDMTDVSGFNMLEHLRETAGLAGCNVAVTGRRVAAPPELISAADYQLDGTEAVEIFLAWMAAEVG
;
A
#
# COMPACT_ATOMS: atom_id res chain seq x y z
N MET A 1 -89.50 -21.69 12.37
CA MET A 1 -88.29 -22.43 11.95
C MET A 1 -87.59 -21.71 10.78
N GLU A 2 -88.35 -21.19 9.80
CA GLU A 2 -87.77 -20.39 8.69
C GLU A 2 -87.11 -19.08 9.17
N ASP A 3 -87.73 -18.32 10.08
CA ASP A 3 -87.18 -17.03 10.54
C ASP A 3 -85.82 -17.16 11.26
N TRP A 4 -85.62 -18.21 12.07
CA TRP A 4 -84.34 -18.45 12.75
C TRP A 4 -83.22 -18.77 11.76
N PHE A 5 -83.54 -19.52 10.69
CA PHE A 5 -82.56 -19.89 9.67
C PHE A 5 -82.12 -18.67 8.86
N PHE A 6 -83.04 -17.77 8.50
CA PHE A 6 -82.70 -16.57 7.72
C PHE A 6 -82.09 -15.43 8.56
N GLU A 7 -82.50 -15.26 9.82
CA GLU A 7 -81.95 -14.19 10.68
C GLU A 7 -80.64 -14.58 11.40
N THR A 8 -80.46 -15.87 11.74
CA THR A 8 -79.37 -16.32 12.61
C THR A 8 -78.50 -17.38 11.93
N GLY A 9 -79.14 -18.43 11.39
CA GLY A 9 -78.43 -19.56 10.78
C GLY A 9 -77.61 -19.18 9.54
N LEU A 10 -78.15 -18.30 8.69
CA LEU A 10 -77.51 -17.87 7.44
C LEU A 10 -76.24 -17.06 7.71
N TRP A 11 -76.22 -16.19 8.72
CA TRP A 11 -75.05 -15.38 9.03
C TRP A 11 -73.94 -16.19 9.71
N ILE A 12 -74.30 -17.16 10.56
CA ILE A 12 -73.35 -18.13 11.10
C ILE A 12 -72.75 -18.95 9.94
N LEU A 13 -73.59 -19.41 9.00
CA LEU A 13 -73.13 -20.12 7.81
C LEU A 13 -72.21 -19.26 6.93
N VAL A 14 -72.55 -18.00 6.69
CA VAL A 14 -71.73 -17.06 5.91
C VAL A 14 -70.42 -16.74 6.61
N ALA A 15 -70.41 -16.54 7.93
CA ALA A 15 -69.19 -16.32 8.70
C ALA A 15 -68.28 -17.55 8.67
N VAL A 16 -68.84 -18.75 8.83
CA VAL A 16 -68.12 -20.02 8.74
C VAL A 16 -67.59 -20.25 7.32
N VAL A 17 -68.40 -20.03 6.28
CA VAL A 17 -67.99 -20.20 4.89
C VAL A 17 -66.96 -19.15 4.48
N SER A 18 -67.11 -17.89 4.89
CA SER A 18 -66.14 -16.82 4.65
C SER A 18 -64.81 -17.11 5.35
N ALA A 19 -64.85 -17.57 6.61
CA ALA A 19 -63.68 -18.03 7.33
C ALA A 19 -63.01 -19.21 6.61
N ILE A 20 -63.78 -20.20 6.13
CA ILE A 20 -63.27 -21.35 5.37
C ILE A 20 -62.68 -20.93 4.01
N VAL A 21 -63.29 -19.99 3.29
CA VAL A 21 -62.79 -19.51 1.99
C VAL A 21 -61.53 -18.68 2.17
N SER A 22 -61.51 -17.74 3.12
CA SER A 22 -60.31 -17.01 3.52
C SER A 22 -59.18 -17.94 3.97
N PHE A 23 -59.53 -19.01 4.70
CA PHE A 23 -58.64 -20.07 5.13
C PHE A 23 -58.07 -20.89 3.97
N LEU A 24 -58.89 -21.26 2.99
CA LEU A 24 -58.46 -21.97 1.78
C LEU A 24 -57.59 -21.09 0.89
N LEU A 25 -57.88 -19.79 0.78
CA LEU A 25 -57.06 -18.83 0.06
C LEU A 25 -55.70 -18.60 0.75
N LEU A 26 -55.67 -18.49 2.08
CA LEU A 26 -54.43 -18.39 2.85
C LEU A 26 -53.57 -19.64 2.68
N ARG A 27 -54.19 -20.83 2.80
CA ARG A 27 -53.54 -22.13 2.56
C ARG A 27 -53.03 -22.26 1.13
N PHE A 28 -53.81 -21.86 0.13
CA PHE A 28 -53.43 -21.89 -1.28
C PHE A 28 -52.26 -20.95 -1.58
N SER A 29 -52.29 -19.73 -1.04
CA SER A 29 -51.18 -18.77 -1.15
C SER A 29 -49.90 -19.32 -0.51
N MET A 30 -49.98 -19.86 0.71
CA MET A 30 -48.81 -20.47 1.36
C MET A 30 -48.30 -21.72 0.63
N GLN A 31 -49.19 -22.51 0.01
CA GLN A 31 -48.80 -23.75 -0.68
C GLN A 31 -48.26 -23.53 -2.10
N LYS A 32 -48.74 -22.53 -2.86
CA LYS A 32 -48.34 -22.32 -4.26
C LYS A 32 -47.41 -21.13 -4.50
N LEU A 33 -47.54 -20.03 -3.76
CA LEU A 33 -46.73 -18.83 -3.97
C LEU A 33 -45.36 -18.96 -3.28
N LEU A 34 -45.35 -19.43 -2.03
CA LEU A 34 -44.11 -19.59 -1.24
C LEU A 34 -43.04 -20.46 -1.94
N PRO A 35 -43.37 -21.63 -2.54
CA PRO A 35 -42.38 -22.46 -3.23
C PRO A 35 -41.93 -21.92 -4.58
N ARG A 36 -42.70 -21.01 -5.21
CA ARG A 36 -42.31 -20.34 -6.44
C ARG A 36 -41.34 -19.20 -6.15
N VAL A 37 -41.59 -18.45 -5.08
CA VAL A 37 -40.69 -17.41 -4.57
C VAL A 37 -39.39 -18.03 -4.04
N ALA A 38 -39.47 -19.12 -3.27
CA ALA A 38 -38.29 -19.80 -2.74
C ALA A 38 -37.41 -20.44 -3.84
N ARG A 39 -38.01 -20.95 -4.93
CA ARG A 39 -37.26 -21.41 -6.12
C ARG A 39 -36.60 -20.26 -6.88
N GLY A 40 -37.19 -19.07 -6.90
CA GLY A 40 -36.61 -17.87 -7.52
C GLY A 40 -35.39 -17.31 -6.76
N LEU A 41 -35.26 -17.62 -5.47
CA LEU A 41 -34.19 -17.13 -4.58
C LEU A 41 -33.07 -18.17 -4.34
N GLY A 42 -33.14 -19.37 -4.93
CA GLY A 42 -32.04 -20.35 -4.94
C GLY A 42 -31.66 -21.01 -3.60
N GLY A 43 -32.43 -20.83 -2.53
CA GLY A 43 -32.07 -21.31 -1.19
C GLY A 43 -32.70 -22.66 -0.80
N ALA A 44 -31.98 -23.77 -0.98
CA ALA A 44 -32.44 -25.11 -0.55
C ALA A 44 -32.68 -25.21 0.98
N ARG A 45 -31.87 -24.53 1.80
CA ARG A 45 -32.06 -24.44 3.26
C ARG A 45 -33.29 -23.64 3.68
N LEU A 46 -33.68 -22.65 2.88
CA LEU A 46 -34.89 -21.86 3.15
C LEU A 46 -36.15 -22.72 2.90
N LEU A 47 -36.11 -23.58 1.88
CA LEU A 47 -37.17 -24.55 1.58
C LEU A 47 -37.35 -25.57 2.71
N GLU A 48 -36.27 -26.04 3.33
CA GLU A 48 -36.34 -26.97 4.48
C GLU A 48 -36.95 -26.33 5.74
N LEU A 49 -36.49 -25.13 6.11
CA LEU A 49 -37.04 -24.40 7.27
C LEU A 49 -38.51 -24.03 7.08
N LEU A 50 -38.90 -23.68 5.85
CA LEU A 50 -40.30 -23.38 5.52
C LEU A 50 -41.18 -24.64 5.49
N ALA A 51 -40.66 -25.79 5.07
CA ALA A 51 -41.41 -27.06 5.03
C ALA A 51 -41.78 -27.57 6.44
N ASP A 52 -40.91 -27.37 7.42
CA ASP A 52 -41.16 -27.78 8.80
C ASP A 52 -42.17 -26.85 9.52
N GLN A 53 -42.05 -25.54 9.28
CA GLN A 53 -43.06 -24.54 9.68
C GLN A 53 -44.42 -24.79 9.01
N GLN A 54 -44.44 -25.24 7.75
CA GLN A 54 -45.66 -25.55 7.02
C GLN A 54 -46.45 -26.74 7.61
N LYS A 55 -45.76 -27.77 8.11
CA LYS A 55 -46.41 -28.92 8.78
C LYS A 55 -47.01 -28.52 10.13
N SER A 56 -46.32 -27.67 10.87
CA SER A 56 -46.81 -27.14 12.15
C SER A 56 -48.01 -26.22 11.96
N ALA A 57 -47.96 -25.32 10.97
CA ALA A 57 -49.10 -24.48 10.59
C ALA A 57 -50.32 -25.31 10.17
N ALA A 58 -50.13 -26.42 9.44
CA ALA A 58 -51.22 -27.33 9.04
C ALA A 58 -51.93 -28.00 10.25
N LYS A 59 -51.19 -28.38 11.30
CA LYS A 59 -51.78 -28.97 12.52
C LYS A 59 -52.55 -27.96 13.36
N TRP A 60 -51.99 -26.76 13.59
CA TRP A 60 -52.68 -25.69 14.33
C TRP A 60 -53.95 -25.24 13.59
N THR A 61 -53.94 -25.27 12.26
CA THR A 61 -55.08 -24.87 11.43
C THR A 61 -56.21 -25.91 11.44
N GLU A 62 -55.92 -27.21 11.43
CA GLU A 62 -56.93 -28.26 11.62
C GLU A 62 -57.57 -28.21 13.02
N MET A 63 -56.78 -27.90 14.05
CA MET A 63 -57.26 -27.78 15.42
C MET A 63 -58.17 -26.56 15.62
N LEU A 64 -57.84 -25.41 15.02
CA LEU A 64 -58.68 -24.21 15.07
C LEU A 64 -59.99 -24.36 14.31
N LEU A 65 -59.97 -25.07 13.17
CA LEU A 65 -61.19 -25.39 12.43
C LEU A 65 -62.10 -26.34 13.22
N GLY A 66 -61.52 -27.37 13.86
CA GLY A 66 -62.26 -28.27 14.76
C GLY A 66 -62.88 -27.54 15.95
N LEU A 67 -62.15 -26.61 16.56
CA LEU A 67 -62.64 -25.78 17.66
C LEU A 67 -63.77 -24.83 17.22
N ALA A 68 -63.64 -24.19 16.06
CA ALA A 68 -64.68 -23.32 15.52
C ALA A 68 -65.98 -24.08 15.21
N ILE A 69 -65.88 -25.30 14.65
CA ILE A 69 -67.03 -26.17 14.41
C ILE A 69 -67.67 -26.61 15.73
N ALA A 70 -66.86 -26.98 16.74
CA ALA A 70 -67.36 -27.38 18.05
C ALA A 70 -68.06 -26.23 18.80
N VAL A 71 -67.52 -25.01 18.73
CA VAL A 71 -68.13 -23.79 19.30
C VAL A 71 -69.43 -23.44 18.56
N GLY A 72 -69.44 -23.53 17.23
CA GLY A 72 -70.64 -23.31 16.42
C GLY A 72 -71.75 -24.33 16.72
N ALA A 73 -71.42 -25.61 16.85
CA ALA A 73 -72.35 -26.66 17.24
C ALA A 73 -72.87 -26.48 18.68
N GLY A 74 -71.99 -26.10 19.62
CA GLY A 74 -72.37 -25.82 21.00
C GLY A 74 -73.32 -24.64 21.14
N LEU A 75 -73.12 -23.57 20.37
CA LEU A 75 -74.01 -22.42 20.31
C LEU A 75 -75.37 -22.76 19.69
N ALA A 76 -75.41 -23.62 18.66
CA ALA A 76 -76.65 -24.10 18.07
C ALA A 76 -77.48 -24.95 19.06
N ILE A 77 -76.81 -25.83 19.83
CA ILE A 77 -77.45 -26.64 20.87
C ILE A 77 -77.98 -25.73 22.01
N ALA A 78 -77.20 -24.74 22.44
CA ALA A 78 -77.62 -23.80 23.49
C ALA A 78 -78.84 -22.95 23.07
N ALA A 79 -78.92 -22.57 21.79
CA ALA A 79 -80.07 -21.87 21.23
C ALA A 79 -81.35 -22.72 21.25
N GLU A 80 -81.24 -24.01 20.87
CA GLU A 80 -82.36 -24.96 20.86
C GLU A 80 -82.86 -25.28 22.28
N LEU A 81 -81.98 -25.19 23.29
CA LEU A 81 -82.29 -25.34 24.71
C LEU A 81 -82.93 -24.07 25.34
N GLY A 82 -83.20 -23.02 24.54
CA GLY A 82 -83.88 -21.81 25.00
C GLY A 82 -82.98 -20.78 25.68
N ALA A 83 -81.65 -20.86 25.53
CA ALA A 83 -80.75 -19.83 26.04
C ALA A 83 -80.81 -18.55 25.20
N ASP A 84 -80.81 -17.38 25.84
CA ASP A 84 -80.72 -16.09 25.15
C ASP A 84 -79.31 -15.89 24.57
N ILE A 85 -79.17 -16.21 23.29
CA ILE A 85 -77.92 -16.10 22.53
C ILE A 85 -77.82 -14.79 21.73
N THR A 86 -78.76 -13.86 21.87
CA THR A 86 -78.80 -12.61 21.07
C THR A 86 -77.54 -11.76 21.26
N VAL A 87 -77.04 -11.64 22.50
CA VAL A 87 -75.79 -10.91 22.82
C VAL A 87 -74.57 -11.56 22.15
N VAL A 88 -74.52 -12.90 22.14
CA VAL A 88 -73.42 -13.65 21.53
C VAL A 88 -73.48 -13.55 20.01
N ASN A 89 -74.66 -13.63 19.41
CA ASN A 89 -74.87 -13.51 17.97
C ASN A 89 -74.49 -12.13 17.43
N THR A 90 -74.91 -11.06 18.11
CA THR A 90 -74.55 -9.68 17.70
C THR A 90 -73.03 -9.47 17.78
N ARG A 91 -72.37 -9.95 18.85
CA ARG A 91 -70.90 -9.87 18.96
C ARG A 91 -70.16 -10.71 17.92
N LEU A 92 -70.69 -11.89 17.56
CA LEU A 92 -70.12 -12.72 16.49
C LEU A 92 -70.30 -12.08 15.11
N LYS A 93 -71.42 -11.42 14.86
CA LYS A 93 -71.70 -10.69 13.63
C LYS A 93 -70.78 -9.49 13.46
N ASP A 94 -70.62 -8.68 14.51
CA ASP A 94 -69.73 -7.52 14.50
C ASP A 94 -68.27 -7.97 14.32
N PHE A 95 -67.83 -9.00 15.05
CA PHE A 95 -66.51 -9.60 14.89
C PHE A 95 -66.28 -10.15 13.48
N GLY A 96 -67.27 -10.85 12.90
CA GLY A 96 -67.17 -11.41 11.55
C GLY A 96 -67.12 -10.33 10.45
N LEU A 97 -67.86 -9.24 10.61
CA LEU A 97 -67.83 -8.09 9.70
C LEU A 97 -66.50 -7.33 9.79
N ASP A 98 -66.01 -7.08 11.01
CA ASP A 98 -64.72 -6.41 11.24
C ASP A 98 -63.55 -7.24 10.75
N ALA A 99 -63.55 -8.55 11.05
CA ALA A 99 -62.54 -9.47 10.54
C ALA A 99 -62.62 -9.59 9.00
N GLY A 100 -63.82 -9.65 8.43
CA GLY A 100 -64.03 -9.69 6.99
C GLY A 100 -63.53 -8.42 6.29
N PHE A 101 -63.82 -7.24 6.84
CA PHE A 101 -63.37 -5.96 6.31
C PHE A 101 -61.85 -5.80 6.44
N TRP A 102 -61.28 -6.18 7.59
CA TRP A 102 -59.83 -6.23 7.79
C TRP A 102 -59.18 -7.17 6.77
N MET A 103 -59.68 -8.41 6.61
CA MET A 103 -59.10 -9.35 5.65
C MET A 103 -59.23 -8.83 4.21
N ALA A 104 -60.39 -8.31 3.81
CA ALA A 104 -60.62 -7.83 2.46
C ALA A 104 -59.68 -6.67 2.09
N THR A 105 -59.46 -5.72 3.00
CA THR A 105 -58.60 -4.55 2.77
C THR A 105 -57.12 -4.92 2.65
N HIS A 106 -56.60 -5.73 3.57
CA HIS A 106 -55.19 -6.14 3.59
C HIS A 106 -54.87 -7.12 2.44
N VAL A 107 -55.80 -8.02 2.09
CA VAL A 107 -55.66 -8.92 0.93
C VAL A 107 -55.72 -8.12 -0.38
N LEU A 108 -56.65 -7.16 -0.51
CA LEU A 108 -56.74 -6.31 -1.70
C LEU A 108 -55.45 -5.51 -1.91
N ARG A 109 -54.92 -4.86 -0.87
CA ARG A 109 -53.66 -4.11 -0.95
C ARG A 109 -52.48 -5.02 -1.31
N SER A 110 -52.42 -6.21 -0.72
CA SER A 110 -51.40 -7.22 -1.06
C SER A 110 -51.48 -7.64 -2.54
N VAL A 111 -52.68 -7.86 -3.07
CA VAL A 111 -52.91 -8.17 -4.50
C VAL A 111 -52.47 -7.01 -5.38
N VAL A 112 -52.80 -5.77 -5.02
CA VAL A 112 -52.37 -4.56 -5.76
C VAL A 112 -50.85 -4.47 -5.80
N ILE A 113 -50.15 -4.67 -4.67
CA ILE A 113 -48.68 -4.68 -4.61
C ILE A 113 -48.11 -5.73 -5.57
N VAL A 114 -48.64 -6.96 -5.55
CA VAL A 114 -48.16 -8.04 -6.42
C VAL A 114 -48.40 -7.71 -7.90
N VAL A 115 -49.55 -7.14 -8.26
CA VAL A 115 -49.86 -6.73 -9.63
C VAL A 115 -48.91 -5.63 -10.10
N LEU A 116 -48.64 -4.62 -9.27
CA LEU A 116 -47.69 -3.55 -9.58
C LEU A 116 -46.27 -4.10 -9.79
N VAL A 117 -45.84 -5.06 -8.99
CA VAL A 117 -44.53 -5.71 -9.09
C VAL A 117 -44.42 -6.56 -10.36
N LEU A 118 -45.47 -7.30 -10.72
CA LEU A 118 -45.52 -8.03 -11.98
C LEU A 118 -45.50 -7.08 -13.19
N ALA A 119 -46.18 -5.94 -13.10
CA ALA A 119 -46.14 -4.91 -14.13
C ALA A 119 -44.73 -4.30 -14.25
N ALA A 120 -44.09 -3.96 -13.13
CA ALA A 120 -42.74 -3.39 -13.08
C ALA A 120 -41.68 -4.35 -13.64
N THR A 121 -41.68 -5.61 -13.23
CA THR A 121 -40.75 -6.64 -13.75
C THR A 121 -40.96 -6.90 -15.24
N ARG A 122 -42.21 -6.86 -15.72
CA ARG A 122 -42.53 -7.00 -17.14
C ARG A 122 -42.16 -5.76 -17.95
N ALA A 123 -42.23 -4.57 -17.37
CA ALA A 123 -41.76 -3.33 -17.99
C ALA A 123 -40.22 -3.34 -18.11
N ILE A 124 -39.50 -3.68 -17.03
CA ILE A 124 -38.04 -3.75 -17.02
C ILE A 124 -37.50 -4.77 -18.04
N SER A 125 -38.13 -5.95 -18.15
CA SER A 125 -37.72 -6.98 -19.12
C SER A 125 -37.97 -6.59 -20.58
N ARG A 126 -38.84 -5.61 -20.84
CA ARG A 126 -39.04 -5.05 -22.18
C ARG A 126 -38.12 -3.88 -22.50
N ILE A 127 -37.80 -3.05 -21.51
CA ILE A 127 -37.05 -1.81 -21.72
C ILE A 127 -35.54 -2.03 -21.70
N LEU A 128 -35.04 -2.91 -20.81
CA LEU A 128 -33.60 -3.03 -20.57
C LEU A 128 -32.80 -3.65 -21.75
N PRO A 129 -33.26 -4.76 -22.39
CA PRO A 129 -32.52 -5.35 -23.51
C PRO A 129 -32.32 -4.42 -24.72
N PRO A 130 -33.34 -3.69 -25.23
CA PRO A 130 -33.14 -2.81 -26.39
C PRO A 130 -32.21 -1.62 -26.08
N LEU A 131 -32.22 -1.10 -24.84
CA LEU A 131 -31.31 -0.02 -24.43
C LEU A 131 -29.84 -0.47 -24.46
N LEU A 132 -29.55 -1.64 -23.90
CA LEU A 132 -28.20 -2.20 -23.84
C LEU A 132 -27.68 -2.60 -25.23
N ARG A 133 -28.53 -3.22 -26.06
CA ARG A 133 -28.18 -3.58 -27.44
C ARG A 133 -27.84 -2.34 -28.27
N THR A 134 -28.69 -1.32 -28.21
CA THR A 134 -28.50 -0.07 -28.98
C THR A 134 -27.26 0.70 -28.53
N GLY A 135 -26.93 0.68 -27.23
CA GLY A 135 -25.72 1.30 -26.71
C GLY A 135 -24.43 0.60 -27.16
N MET A 136 -24.41 -0.73 -27.15
CA MET A 136 -23.20 -1.53 -27.44
C MET A 136 -22.97 -1.83 -28.92
N SER A 137 -24.00 -1.77 -29.78
CA SER A 137 -23.88 -2.01 -31.22
C SER A 137 -23.63 -0.74 -32.05
N ARG A 138 -23.60 0.44 -31.42
CA ARG A 138 -23.35 1.71 -32.12
C ARG A 138 -21.93 1.73 -32.69
N GLY A 139 -21.82 1.88 -34.02
CA GLY A 139 -20.54 2.07 -34.72
C GLY A 139 -19.74 0.80 -35.04
N LYS A 140 -20.28 -0.40 -34.79
CA LYS A 140 -19.60 -1.69 -35.09
C LYS A 140 -20.27 -2.39 -36.26
N GLN A 141 -19.49 -3.04 -37.13
CA GLN A 141 -19.98 -3.80 -38.29
C GLN A 141 -19.39 -5.22 -38.31
N GLY A 142 -20.15 -6.18 -38.87
CA GLY A 142 -19.69 -7.56 -39.06
C GLY A 142 -19.55 -8.35 -37.76
N THR A 143 -18.49 -9.16 -37.66
CA THR A 143 -18.25 -10.10 -36.54
C THR A 143 -18.11 -9.42 -35.17
N GLU A 144 -17.60 -8.19 -35.12
CA GLU A 144 -17.50 -7.42 -33.87
C GLU A 144 -18.87 -6.97 -33.32
N GLN A 145 -19.84 -6.78 -34.21
CA GLN A 145 -21.21 -6.46 -33.84
C GLN A 145 -21.88 -7.68 -33.17
N ASP A 146 -21.68 -8.87 -33.73
CA ASP A 146 -22.22 -10.11 -33.19
C ASP A 146 -21.66 -10.43 -31.79
N GLU A 147 -20.36 -10.22 -31.57
CA GLU A 147 -19.77 -10.36 -30.24
C GLU A 147 -20.31 -9.32 -29.24
N ALA A 148 -20.45 -8.07 -29.66
CA ALA A 148 -20.99 -7.01 -28.81
C ALA A 148 -22.44 -7.29 -28.40
N LEU A 149 -23.26 -7.82 -29.32
CA LEU A 149 -24.64 -8.21 -29.06
C LEU A 149 -24.72 -9.39 -28.09
N LYS A 150 -23.87 -10.41 -28.22
CA LYS A 150 -23.80 -11.53 -27.27
C LYS A 150 -23.45 -11.05 -25.85
N ARG A 151 -22.48 -10.14 -25.73
CA ARG A 151 -22.12 -9.52 -24.43
C ARG A 151 -23.26 -8.68 -23.87
N ALA A 152 -23.94 -7.91 -24.73
CA ALA A 152 -25.09 -7.10 -24.35
C ALA A 152 -26.23 -7.97 -23.80
N ASP A 153 -26.49 -9.11 -24.41
CA ASP A 153 -27.52 -10.05 -23.97
C ASP A 153 -27.18 -10.71 -22.63
N ALA A 154 -25.93 -11.13 -22.45
CA ALA A 154 -25.47 -11.69 -21.18
C ALA A 154 -25.58 -10.66 -20.05
N LEU A 155 -25.16 -9.41 -20.29
CA LEU A 155 -25.29 -8.32 -19.33
C LEU A 155 -26.75 -7.99 -19.03
N ALA A 156 -27.59 -7.90 -20.07
CA ALA A 156 -29.02 -7.65 -19.91
C ALA A 156 -29.66 -8.74 -19.05
N GLN A 157 -29.33 -10.01 -19.29
CA GLN A 157 -29.86 -11.13 -18.53
C GLN A 157 -29.46 -11.05 -17.05
N VAL A 158 -28.18 -10.80 -16.75
CA VAL A 158 -27.69 -10.67 -15.36
C VAL A 158 -28.35 -9.47 -14.67
N SER A 159 -28.43 -8.32 -15.32
CA SER A 159 -29.08 -7.12 -14.77
C SER A 159 -30.58 -7.33 -14.55
N LEU A 160 -31.28 -8.04 -15.44
CA LEU A 160 -32.69 -8.37 -15.28
C LEU A 160 -32.92 -9.30 -14.09
N TYR A 161 -32.08 -10.31 -13.88
CA TYR A 161 -32.18 -11.18 -12.71
C TYR A 161 -31.93 -10.41 -11.42
N ALA A 162 -30.88 -9.60 -11.37
CA ALA A 162 -30.55 -8.80 -10.18
C ALA A 162 -31.67 -7.79 -9.85
N ALA A 163 -32.14 -7.02 -10.84
CA ALA A 163 -33.21 -6.06 -10.65
C ALA A 163 -34.52 -6.75 -10.22
N SER A 164 -34.87 -7.88 -10.86
CA SER A 164 -36.05 -8.64 -10.50
C SER A 164 -35.96 -9.17 -9.06
N ALA A 165 -34.80 -9.67 -8.63
CA ALA A 165 -34.59 -10.14 -7.27
C ALA A 165 -34.81 -9.03 -6.24
N VAL A 166 -34.27 -7.82 -6.48
CA VAL A 166 -34.47 -6.65 -5.61
C VAL A 166 -35.94 -6.23 -5.56
N ILE A 167 -36.63 -6.15 -6.71
CA ILE A 167 -38.05 -5.79 -6.76
C ILE A 167 -38.90 -6.81 -5.98
N TRP A 168 -38.66 -8.11 -6.14
CA TRP A 168 -39.38 -9.15 -5.42
C TRP A 168 -39.08 -9.15 -3.92
N LEU A 169 -37.84 -8.82 -3.52
CA LEU A 169 -37.49 -8.64 -2.11
C LEU A 169 -38.29 -7.50 -1.48
N ILE A 170 -38.31 -6.32 -2.13
CA ILE A 170 -39.09 -5.15 -1.67
C ILE A 170 -40.58 -5.50 -1.60
N ALA A 171 -41.12 -6.16 -2.63
CA ALA A 171 -42.51 -6.62 -2.67
C ALA A 171 -42.85 -7.53 -1.49
N GLY A 172 -41.97 -8.47 -1.16
CA GLY A 172 -42.13 -9.37 -0.02
C GLY A 172 -42.19 -8.61 1.31
N VAL A 173 -41.29 -7.65 1.52
CA VAL A 173 -41.28 -6.78 2.71
C VAL A 173 -42.57 -5.97 2.80
N MET A 174 -43.04 -5.39 1.69
CA MET A 174 -44.27 -4.59 1.65
C MET A 174 -45.51 -5.43 1.97
N VAL A 175 -45.60 -6.66 1.47
CA VAL A 175 -46.72 -7.56 1.78
C VAL A 175 -46.68 -7.98 3.25
N LEU A 176 -45.51 -8.30 3.81
CA LEU A 176 -45.35 -8.61 5.24
C LEU A 176 -45.76 -7.42 6.13
N ALA A 177 -45.48 -6.19 5.70
CA ALA A 177 -45.87 -4.97 6.41
C ALA A 177 -47.39 -4.86 6.57
N GLU A 178 -48.14 -5.22 5.51
CA GLU A 178 -49.60 -5.14 5.50
C GLU A 178 -50.22 -6.08 6.55
N PHE A 179 -49.65 -7.27 6.77
CA PHE A 179 -50.14 -8.21 7.79
C PHE A 179 -49.67 -7.87 9.22
N GLY A 180 -49.05 -6.70 9.44
CA GLY A 180 -48.64 -6.24 10.77
C GLY A 180 -47.40 -6.94 11.32
N PHE A 181 -46.62 -7.64 10.49
CA PHE A 181 -45.36 -8.22 10.94
C PHE A 181 -44.34 -7.14 11.30
N ASN A 182 -43.60 -7.33 12.40
CA ASN A 182 -42.50 -6.46 12.75
C ASN A 182 -41.36 -6.63 11.73
N LEU A 183 -41.13 -5.61 10.90
CA LEU A 183 -40.11 -5.62 9.86
C LEU A 183 -38.70 -5.34 10.39
N ALA A 184 -38.54 -4.92 11.65
CA ALA A 184 -37.25 -4.52 12.20
C ALA A 184 -36.16 -5.61 12.07
N PRO A 185 -36.41 -6.90 12.36
CA PRO A 185 -35.40 -7.94 12.17
C PRO A 185 -35.04 -8.18 10.70
N LEU A 186 -36.03 -8.07 9.79
CA LEU A 186 -35.82 -8.26 8.35
C LEU A 186 -35.03 -7.10 7.74
N LEU A 187 -35.38 -5.86 8.12
CA LEU A 187 -34.64 -4.66 7.71
C LEU A 187 -33.22 -4.66 8.27
N ALA A 188 -33.02 -5.12 9.51
CA ALA A 188 -31.69 -5.29 10.08
C ALA A 188 -30.84 -6.30 9.28
N GLY A 189 -31.42 -7.45 8.91
CA GLY A 189 -30.75 -8.46 8.09
C GLY A 189 -30.40 -7.96 6.68
N VAL A 190 -31.35 -7.30 6.01
CA VAL A 190 -31.11 -6.66 4.69
C VAL A 190 -30.06 -5.56 4.80
N GLY A 191 -30.04 -4.80 5.91
CA GLY A 191 -29.02 -3.80 6.20
C GLY A 191 -27.61 -4.41 6.23
N ILE A 192 -27.41 -5.51 6.96
CA ILE A 192 -26.10 -6.21 7.02
C ILE A 192 -25.66 -6.68 5.63
N VAL A 193 -26.56 -7.30 4.85
CA VAL A 193 -26.28 -7.74 3.48
C VAL A 193 -25.95 -6.55 2.58
N GLY A 194 -26.67 -5.44 2.72
CA GLY A 194 -26.44 -4.20 1.99
C GLY A 194 -25.06 -3.59 2.29
N ILE A 195 -24.65 -3.59 3.57
CA ILE A 195 -23.31 -3.14 3.98
C ILE A 195 -22.23 -4.03 3.37
N ALA A 196 -22.39 -5.35 3.43
CA ALA A 196 -21.44 -6.29 2.84
C ALA A 196 -21.31 -6.11 1.32
N LEU A 197 -22.44 -5.93 0.62
CA LEU A 197 -22.45 -5.63 -0.82
C LEU A 197 -21.81 -4.28 -1.14
N GLY A 198 -22.06 -3.26 -0.31
CA GLY A 198 -21.46 -1.93 -0.41
C GLY A 198 -19.94 -1.97 -0.29
N PHE A 199 -19.40 -2.71 0.69
CA PHE A 199 -17.95 -2.93 0.80
C PHE A 199 -17.39 -3.67 -0.41
N GLY A 200 -18.11 -4.65 -0.96
CA GLY A 200 -17.70 -5.34 -2.19
C GLY A 200 -17.66 -4.43 -3.42
N ALA A 201 -18.56 -3.44 -3.50
CA ALA A 201 -18.65 -2.50 -4.62
C ALA A 201 -17.82 -1.22 -4.44
N GLN A 202 -17.20 -1.00 -3.28
CA GLN A 202 -16.52 0.24 -2.93
C GLN A 202 -15.45 0.65 -3.94
N HIS A 203 -14.66 -0.30 -4.42
CA HIS A 203 -13.60 -0.02 -5.40
C HIS A 203 -14.16 0.41 -6.76
N LEU A 204 -15.27 -0.18 -7.21
CA LEU A 204 -15.94 0.22 -8.45
C LEU A 204 -16.41 1.68 -8.35
N VAL A 205 -17.04 2.05 -7.24
CA VAL A 205 -17.53 3.41 -7.02
C VAL A 205 -16.36 4.39 -6.98
N ARG A 206 -15.28 4.04 -6.28
CA ARG A 206 -14.04 4.83 -6.25
C ARG A 206 -13.49 5.05 -7.67
N ASP A 207 -13.35 3.97 -8.44
CA ASP A 207 -12.85 4.05 -9.83
C ASP A 207 -13.69 5.02 -10.66
N MET A 208 -15.02 4.89 -10.58
CA MET A 208 -15.95 5.72 -11.36
C MET A 208 -15.85 7.20 -10.98
N ILE A 209 -15.82 7.52 -9.68
CA ILE A 209 -15.71 8.90 -9.21
C ILE A 209 -14.37 9.49 -9.65
N THR A 210 -13.26 8.77 -9.45
CA THR A 210 -11.93 9.23 -9.87
C THR A 210 -11.86 9.41 -11.38
N GLY A 211 -12.45 8.51 -12.16
CA GLY A 211 -12.51 8.65 -13.62
C GLY A 211 -13.33 9.85 -14.10
N VAL A 212 -14.43 10.19 -13.42
CA VAL A 212 -15.18 11.42 -13.70
C VAL A 212 -14.28 12.64 -13.50
N PHE A 213 -13.53 12.71 -12.38
CA PHE A 213 -12.63 13.83 -12.12
C PHE A 213 -11.47 13.90 -13.13
N ILE A 214 -10.87 12.77 -13.52
CA ILE A 214 -9.82 12.73 -14.55
C ILE A 214 -10.33 13.36 -15.86
N LEU A 215 -11.58 13.06 -16.26
CA LEU A 215 -12.18 13.58 -17.49
C LEU A 215 -12.63 15.04 -17.36
N LEU A 216 -13.22 15.43 -16.22
CA LEU A 216 -13.72 16.79 -16.00
C LEU A 216 -12.59 17.80 -15.81
N GLU A 217 -11.56 17.43 -15.05
CA GLU A 217 -10.39 18.28 -14.77
C GLU A 217 -9.29 18.12 -15.81
N ASP A 218 -9.46 17.19 -16.75
CA ASP A 218 -8.59 17.04 -17.91
C ASP A 218 -7.11 16.82 -17.53
N HIS A 219 -6.86 15.93 -16.57
CA HIS A 219 -5.49 15.67 -16.08
C HIS A 219 -4.55 15.20 -17.19
N TYR A 220 -5.07 14.35 -18.08
CA TYR A 220 -4.39 13.86 -19.28
C TYR A 220 -5.42 13.36 -20.29
N ARG A 221 -5.07 13.43 -21.57
CA ARG A 221 -5.95 13.10 -22.70
C ARG A 221 -5.41 11.91 -23.48
N VAL A 222 -6.29 11.31 -24.28
CA VAL A 222 -5.86 10.34 -25.30
C VAL A 222 -4.83 11.01 -26.22
N GLY A 223 -3.69 10.36 -26.42
CA GLY A 223 -2.55 10.86 -27.18
C GLY A 223 -1.46 11.54 -26.35
N ASP A 224 -1.73 11.89 -25.08
CA ASP A 224 -0.70 12.40 -24.18
C ASP A 224 0.26 11.28 -23.76
N VAL A 225 1.49 11.63 -23.38
CA VAL A 225 2.39 10.71 -22.69
C VAL A 225 2.35 11.02 -21.20
N ALA A 226 1.91 10.04 -20.40
CA ALA A 226 1.73 10.20 -18.97
C ALA A 226 2.35 9.04 -18.17
N SER A 227 2.78 9.33 -16.94
CA SER A 227 3.10 8.34 -15.92
C SER A 227 1.96 8.29 -14.92
N VAL A 228 1.32 7.13 -14.82
CA VAL A 228 0.10 6.92 -14.03
C VAL A 228 0.23 5.55 -13.36
N GLY A 229 0.00 5.48 -12.04
CA GLY A 229 0.17 4.22 -11.29
C GLY A 229 1.58 3.62 -11.38
N GLY A 230 2.61 4.45 -11.53
CA GLY A 230 4.01 4.01 -11.69
C GLY A 230 4.34 3.39 -13.06
N LYS A 231 3.43 3.46 -14.04
CA LYS A 231 3.66 3.04 -15.43
C LYS A 231 3.65 4.26 -16.33
N THR A 232 4.60 4.32 -17.26
CA THR A 232 4.74 5.44 -18.21
C THR A 232 4.44 4.97 -19.62
N GLY A 233 3.60 5.71 -20.33
CA GLY A 233 3.26 5.40 -21.72
C GLY A 233 2.36 6.44 -22.35
N MET A 234 2.07 6.25 -23.63
CA MET A 234 1.07 7.02 -24.35
C MET A 234 -0.34 6.59 -23.91
N VAL A 235 -1.20 7.55 -23.60
CA VAL A 235 -2.60 7.30 -23.21
C VAL A 235 -3.39 6.90 -24.45
N GLU A 236 -3.84 5.65 -24.51
CA GLU A 236 -4.66 5.14 -25.62
C GLU A 236 -6.16 5.36 -25.37
N ALA A 237 -6.59 5.22 -24.12
CA ALA A 237 -7.99 5.38 -23.75
C ALA A 237 -8.14 5.81 -22.30
N VAL A 238 -9.07 6.73 -22.05
CA VAL A 238 -9.52 7.11 -20.71
C VAL A 238 -11.01 6.79 -20.61
N SER A 239 -11.36 5.88 -19.71
CA SER A 239 -12.74 5.48 -19.41
C SER A 239 -13.09 5.89 -17.98
N LEU A 240 -14.38 5.87 -17.63
CA LEU A 240 -14.81 6.16 -16.26
C LEU A 240 -14.19 5.23 -15.21
N ARG A 241 -13.89 3.97 -15.57
CA ARG A 241 -13.33 3.00 -14.61
C ARG A 241 -11.81 2.84 -14.70
N ARG A 242 -11.20 3.10 -15.85
CA ARG A 242 -9.79 2.78 -16.09
C ARG A 242 -9.14 3.70 -17.10
N THR A 243 -7.84 3.85 -16.98
CA THR A 243 -6.95 4.46 -17.96
C THR A 243 -6.09 3.38 -18.61
N VAL A 244 -5.89 3.48 -19.91
CA VAL A 244 -5.09 2.56 -20.72
C VAL A 244 -3.87 3.30 -21.26
N LEU A 245 -2.68 2.79 -20.96
CA LEU A 245 -1.40 3.32 -21.45
C LEU A 245 -0.71 2.28 -22.32
N ARG A 246 -0.01 2.70 -23.36
CA ARG A 246 0.94 1.86 -24.11
C ARG A 246 2.36 2.40 -23.94
N ASP A 247 3.26 1.57 -23.46
CA ASP A 247 4.68 1.94 -23.34
C ASP A 247 5.44 1.82 -24.67
N LEU A 248 6.72 2.17 -24.65
CA LEU A 248 7.59 2.10 -25.84
C LEU A 248 7.90 0.66 -26.27
N ASP A 249 7.77 -0.31 -25.37
CA ASP A 249 7.91 -1.74 -25.68
C ASP A 249 6.62 -2.32 -26.29
N GLY A 250 5.56 -1.52 -26.39
CA GLY A 250 4.27 -1.89 -26.96
C GLY A 250 3.32 -2.58 -25.97
N ILE A 251 3.67 -2.67 -24.68
CA ILE A 251 2.86 -3.30 -23.64
C ILE A 251 1.71 -2.36 -23.26
N VAL A 252 0.51 -2.94 -23.15
CA VAL A 252 -0.71 -2.22 -22.75
C VAL A 252 -0.94 -2.36 -21.25
N HIS A 253 -0.83 -1.25 -20.53
CA HIS A 253 -1.14 -1.16 -19.10
C HIS A 253 -2.59 -0.71 -18.92
N MET A 254 -3.38 -1.50 -18.22
CA MET A 254 -4.77 -1.16 -17.87
C MET A 254 -4.85 -0.88 -16.38
N ILE A 255 -5.08 0.37 -16.00
CA ILE A 255 -4.98 0.84 -14.62
C ILE A 255 -6.37 1.28 -14.14
N PRO A 256 -6.92 0.70 -13.06
CA PRO A 256 -8.14 1.19 -12.44
C PRO A 256 -7.96 2.62 -11.96
N ASN A 257 -8.95 3.48 -12.23
CA ASN A 257 -8.82 4.90 -11.91
C ASN A 257 -8.69 5.15 -10.40
N GLY A 258 -9.33 4.34 -9.57
CA GLY A 258 -9.29 4.47 -8.12
C GLY A 258 -7.96 4.10 -7.48
N GLU A 259 -7.03 3.52 -8.25
CA GLU A 259 -5.63 3.25 -7.84
C GLU A 259 -4.68 4.41 -8.23
N ILE A 260 -5.15 5.37 -9.02
CA ILE A 260 -4.36 6.51 -9.47
C ILE A 260 -4.32 7.55 -8.36
N THR A 261 -3.27 7.46 -7.53
CA THR A 261 -3.00 8.47 -6.48
C THR A 261 -2.23 9.67 -7.03
N THR A 262 -1.42 9.47 -8.07
CA THR A 262 -0.65 10.52 -8.73
C THR A 262 -0.58 10.26 -10.23
N ALA A 263 -0.76 11.32 -11.01
CA ALA A 263 -0.62 11.31 -12.46
C ALA A 263 0.35 12.41 -12.87
N SER A 264 1.34 12.07 -13.69
CA SER A 264 2.28 13.03 -14.28
C SER A 264 2.13 13.03 -15.78
N ASN A 265 1.74 14.16 -16.37
CA ASN A 265 1.60 14.31 -17.80
C ASN A 265 2.85 15.01 -18.38
N TYR A 266 3.59 14.35 -19.25
CA TYR A 266 4.83 14.86 -19.85
C TYR A 266 4.60 15.75 -21.07
N THR A 267 3.37 15.80 -21.59
CA THR A 267 3.01 16.48 -22.84
C THR A 267 1.87 17.47 -22.67
N LYS A 268 1.48 17.80 -21.42
CA LYS A 268 0.44 18.79 -21.17
C LYS A 268 0.91 20.19 -21.59
N THR A 269 0.24 20.77 -22.58
CA THR A 269 0.47 22.14 -23.09
C THR A 269 1.78 22.31 -23.86
N TYR A 270 2.91 21.91 -23.29
CA TYR A 270 4.23 21.95 -23.92
C TYR A 270 5.10 20.80 -23.39
N SER A 271 6.23 20.56 -24.04
CA SER A 271 7.23 19.61 -23.56
C SER A 271 8.61 20.27 -23.54
N ARG A 272 9.44 19.91 -22.56
CA ARG A 272 10.78 20.50 -22.39
C ARG A 272 11.86 19.49 -22.77
N VAL A 273 12.78 19.92 -23.63
CA VAL A 273 14.05 19.23 -23.83
C VAL A 273 14.91 19.50 -22.60
N ASN A 274 15.42 18.43 -21.99
CA ASN A 274 16.30 18.49 -20.83
C ASN A 274 17.44 17.50 -21.07
N LEU A 275 18.59 18.01 -21.52
CA LEU A 275 19.73 17.21 -21.93
C LEU A 275 20.96 17.60 -21.10
N ASP A 276 21.63 16.60 -20.53
CA ASP A 276 22.95 16.76 -19.92
C ASP A 276 24.02 16.25 -20.88
N ILE A 277 25.02 17.09 -21.15
CA ILE A 277 26.11 16.83 -22.08
C ILE A 277 27.42 16.90 -21.31
N SER A 278 28.16 15.80 -21.26
CA SER A 278 29.45 15.75 -20.55
C SER A 278 30.61 16.11 -21.47
N VAL A 279 31.56 16.91 -20.97
CA VAL A 279 32.84 17.26 -21.63
C VAL A 279 34.02 16.96 -20.72
N ALA A 280 35.21 16.71 -21.28
CA ALA A 280 36.40 16.42 -20.48
C ALA A 280 36.87 17.64 -19.64
N TYR A 281 37.48 17.39 -18.48
CA TYR A 281 37.96 18.46 -17.57
C TYR A 281 39.00 19.40 -18.19
N LYS A 282 39.71 18.96 -19.22
CA LYS A 282 40.71 19.76 -19.94
C LYS A 282 40.09 20.80 -20.88
N GLU A 283 38.80 20.70 -21.17
CA GLU A 283 38.13 21.58 -22.14
C GLU A 283 37.90 22.98 -21.55
N ASP A 284 37.98 24.00 -22.41
CA ASP A 284 37.56 25.36 -22.07
C ASP A 284 36.02 25.44 -22.08
N LEU A 285 35.42 25.58 -20.90
CA LEU A 285 33.97 25.62 -20.74
C LEU A 285 33.32 26.79 -21.49
N ASP A 286 33.94 27.97 -21.53
CA ASP A 286 33.36 29.12 -22.25
C ASP A 286 33.32 28.84 -23.75
N ARG A 287 34.36 28.17 -24.28
CA ARG A 287 34.38 27.70 -25.67
C ARG A 287 33.30 26.66 -25.93
N VAL A 288 33.18 25.65 -25.06
CA VAL A 288 32.15 24.61 -25.20
C VAL A 288 30.75 25.21 -25.17
N ILE A 289 30.47 26.12 -24.25
CA ILE A 289 29.17 26.81 -24.13
C ILE A 289 28.86 27.59 -25.42
N ARG A 290 29.84 28.32 -25.99
CA ARG A 290 29.66 29.01 -27.28
C ARG A 290 29.31 28.04 -28.41
N VAL A 291 30.01 26.92 -28.51
CA VAL A 291 29.74 25.89 -29.53
C VAL A 291 28.35 25.28 -29.34
N LEU A 292 27.99 24.89 -28.11
CA LEU A 292 26.67 24.34 -27.81
C LEU A 292 25.53 25.33 -28.13
N ASN A 293 25.68 26.60 -27.76
CA ASN A 293 24.70 27.62 -28.08
C ASN A 293 24.57 27.83 -29.60
N ARG A 294 25.68 27.79 -30.35
CA ARG A 294 25.64 27.82 -31.83
C ARG A 294 24.82 26.65 -32.38
N VAL A 295 25.08 25.42 -31.93
CA VAL A 295 24.30 24.24 -32.36
C VAL A 295 22.81 24.38 -32.00
N CYS A 296 22.51 24.94 -30.84
CA CYS A 296 21.14 25.17 -30.40
C CYS A 296 20.40 26.18 -31.30
N ILE A 297 21.08 27.27 -31.68
CA ILE A 297 20.57 28.28 -32.62
C ILE A 297 20.36 27.64 -34.00
N ASP A 298 21.38 26.97 -34.54
CA ASP A 298 21.31 26.30 -35.85
C ASP A 298 20.18 25.25 -35.92
N LEU A 299 19.86 24.57 -34.82
CA LEU A 299 18.72 23.67 -34.74
C LEU A 299 17.40 24.42 -34.69
N SER A 300 17.33 25.46 -33.87
CA SER A 300 16.13 26.28 -33.71
C SER A 300 15.75 27.05 -34.98
N GLU A 301 16.71 27.36 -35.85
CA GLU A 301 16.50 28.06 -37.13
C GLU A 301 16.31 27.12 -38.33
N SER A 302 16.49 25.81 -38.15
CA SER A 302 16.33 24.88 -39.27
C SER A 302 14.86 24.69 -39.66
N GLU A 303 14.60 24.68 -40.98
CA GLU A 303 13.26 24.75 -41.59
C GLU A 303 12.22 23.81 -40.96
N TYR A 304 12.61 22.57 -40.63
CA TYR A 304 11.69 21.60 -40.02
C TYR A 304 11.55 21.77 -38.49
N PHE A 305 12.62 22.10 -37.78
CA PHE A 305 12.63 22.10 -36.31
C PHE A 305 12.21 23.43 -35.69
N SER A 306 12.31 24.54 -36.43
CA SER A 306 11.80 25.85 -36.00
C SER A 306 10.33 25.80 -35.63
N ASP A 307 9.55 25.00 -36.35
CA ASP A 307 8.12 24.82 -36.11
C ASP A 307 7.82 23.94 -34.89
N LEU A 308 8.77 23.12 -34.44
CA LEU A 308 8.60 22.21 -33.30
C LEU A 308 9.06 22.85 -31.99
N ILE A 309 9.94 23.84 -32.05
CA ILE A 309 10.54 24.53 -30.90
C ILE A 309 9.73 25.80 -30.61
N VAL A 310 9.23 25.92 -29.38
CA VAL A 310 8.45 27.08 -28.92
C VAL A 310 9.36 28.11 -28.24
N GLU A 311 10.28 27.64 -27.40
CA GLU A 311 11.34 28.47 -26.81
C GLU A 311 12.70 27.93 -27.28
N PRO A 312 13.59 28.78 -27.82
CA PRO A 312 14.88 28.37 -28.33
C PRO A 312 15.68 27.54 -27.33
N LEU A 313 16.38 26.53 -27.86
CA LEU A 313 17.30 25.73 -27.08
C LEU A 313 18.49 26.61 -26.64
N ARG A 314 18.96 26.42 -25.41
CA ARG A 314 20.14 27.12 -24.89
C ARG A 314 20.81 26.32 -23.79
N VAL A 315 22.10 26.58 -23.61
CA VAL A 315 22.81 26.15 -22.41
C VAL A 315 22.23 26.90 -21.21
N LEU A 316 21.79 26.15 -20.20
CA LEU A 316 21.25 26.72 -18.97
C LEU A 316 22.37 27.01 -17.96
N ARG A 317 23.24 26.02 -17.72
CA ARG A 317 24.30 26.08 -16.71
C ARG A 317 25.28 24.92 -16.87
N VAL A 318 26.43 25.04 -16.21
CA VAL A 318 27.22 23.88 -15.76
C VAL A 318 26.43 23.20 -14.64
N ASN A 319 26.13 21.91 -14.81
CA ASN A 319 25.20 21.16 -13.98
C ASN A 319 25.88 20.33 -12.90
N SER A 320 26.99 19.67 -13.23
CA SER A 320 27.73 18.79 -12.33
C SER A 320 29.20 18.66 -12.73
N PHE A 321 30.03 18.34 -11.73
CA PHE A 321 31.39 17.84 -11.91
C PHE A 321 31.34 16.33 -11.64
N ASP A 322 31.36 15.52 -12.68
CA ASP A 322 31.25 14.05 -12.62
C ASP A 322 32.66 13.41 -12.58
N ASP A 323 32.77 12.10 -12.33
CA ASP A 323 34.05 11.40 -12.10
C ASP A 323 35.12 11.59 -13.20
N SER A 324 34.69 11.76 -14.45
CA SER A 324 35.61 11.90 -15.59
C SER A 324 35.28 13.06 -16.52
N GLY A 325 34.28 13.88 -16.19
CA GLY A 325 33.91 15.02 -17.00
C GLY A 325 32.99 16.01 -16.31
N ILE A 326 32.67 17.09 -17.01
CA ILE A 326 31.83 18.18 -16.54
C ILE A 326 30.50 18.12 -17.29
N GLY A 327 29.38 17.96 -16.57
CA GLY A 327 28.04 17.92 -17.13
C GLY A 327 27.50 19.33 -17.39
N ILE A 328 27.12 19.62 -18.64
CA ILE A 328 26.53 20.88 -19.07
C ILE A 328 25.05 20.65 -19.42
N LYS A 329 24.16 21.45 -18.81
CA LYS A 329 22.72 21.35 -19.00
C LYS A 329 22.26 22.20 -20.18
N VAL A 330 21.59 21.58 -21.15
CA VAL A 330 20.90 22.26 -22.26
C VAL A 330 19.40 22.06 -22.11
N THR A 331 18.65 23.15 -22.28
CA THR A 331 17.19 23.16 -22.12
C THR A 331 16.52 23.96 -23.24
N GLY A 332 15.26 23.63 -23.53
CA GLY A 332 14.40 24.39 -24.44
C GLY A 332 12.97 23.85 -24.43
N VAL A 333 12.01 24.64 -24.88
CA VAL A 333 10.60 24.26 -24.90
C VAL A 333 10.17 23.92 -26.31
N THR A 334 9.41 22.84 -26.45
CA THR A 334 8.93 22.28 -27.71
C THR A 334 7.41 22.11 -27.64
N LYS A 335 6.78 21.95 -28.81
CA LYS A 335 5.40 21.48 -28.91
C LYS A 335 5.27 20.11 -28.21
N PRO A 336 4.10 19.79 -27.64
CA PRO A 336 3.84 18.48 -27.02
C PRO A 336 4.34 17.33 -27.88
N ILE A 337 4.88 16.28 -27.25
CA ILE A 337 5.42 15.04 -27.85
C ILE A 337 6.70 15.19 -28.68
N ARG A 338 7.13 16.42 -29.01
CA ARG A 338 8.28 16.68 -29.90
C ARG A 338 9.64 16.72 -29.19
N GLN A 339 9.66 16.75 -27.86
CA GLN A 339 10.90 16.88 -27.08
C GLN A 339 11.91 15.77 -27.37
N TRP A 340 11.45 14.53 -27.63
CA TRP A 340 12.37 13.41 -27.91
C TRP A 340 12.95 13.47 -29.32
N GLU A 341 12.13 13.89 -30.29
CA GLU A 341 12.55 14.11 -31.68
C GLU A 341 13.61 15.23 -31.75
N VAL A 342 13.34 16.37 -31.12
CA VAL A 342 14.26 17.51 -31.03
C VAL A 342 15.53 17.14 -30.26
N ALA A 343 15.41 16.45 -29.12
CA ALA A 343 16.56 16.02 -28.33
C ALA A 343 17.45 15.01 -29.07
N GLY A 344 16.85 14.12 -29.89
CA GLY A 344 17.58 13.16 -30.71
C GLY A 344 18.46 13.86 -31.75
N GLU A 345 17.88 14.80 -32.50
CA GLU A 345 18.62 15.58 -33.51
C GLU A 345 19.67 16.49 -32.86
N LEU A 346 19.35 17.11 -31.72
CA LEU A 346 20.31 17.91 -30.97
C LEU A 346 21.56 17.11 -30.59
N ARG A 347 21.40 15.90 -30.03
CA ARG A 347 22.54 15.01 -29.71
C ARG A 347 23.39 14.70 -30.94
N ARG A 348 22.76 14.43 -32.08
CA ARG A 348 23.45 14.15 -33.35
C ARG A 348 24.29 15.34 -33.81
N ARG A 349 23.73 16.56 -33.77
CA ARG A 349 24.44 17.77 -34.19
C ARG A 349 25.56 18.15 -33.23
N ILE A 350 25.35 18.01 -31.92
CA ILE A 350 26.39 18.21 -30.90
C ILE A 350 27.58 17.29 -31.17
N LYS A 351 27.34 15.99 -31.39
CA LYS A 351 28.43 15.04 -31.66
C LYS A 351 29.26 15.46 -32.88
N ARG A 352 28.60 15.85 -33.97
CA ARG A 352 29.26 16.30 -35.20
C ARG A 352 30.11 17.55 -34.98
N GLU A 353 29.61 18.52 -34.22
CA GLU A 353 30.33 19.78 -33.98
C GLU A 353 31.44 19.60 -32.94
N PHE A 354 31.26 18.74 -31.93
CA PHE A 354 32.33 18.38 -31.00
C PHE A 354 33.50 17.72 -31.74
N ASP A 355 33.24 16.81 -32.68
CA ASP A 355 34.28 16.19 -33.51
C ASP A 355 35.02 17.22 -34.37
N ARG A 356 34.30 18.22 -34.91
CA ARG A 356 34.86 19.27 -35.75
C ARG A 356 35.73 20.27 -34.98
N GLU A 357 35.28 20.62 -33.79
CA GLU A 357 35.96 21.55 -32.89
C GLU A 357 37.02 20.84 -32.02
N GLY A 358 37.11 19.51 -32.07
CA GLY A 358 38.02 18.74 -31.24
C GLY A 358 37.70 18.83 -29.75
N ILE A 359 36.42 19.01 -29.39
CA ILE A 359 35.95 18.97 -28.00
C ILE A 359 35.82 17.51 -27.58
N GLU A 360 36.55 17.10 -26.54
CA GLU A 360 36.54 15.71 -26.09
C GLU A 360 35.29 15.37 -25.26
N ILE A 361 34.58 14.33 -25.69
CA ILE A 361 33.58 13.64 -24.87
C ILE A 361 34.33 12.70 -23.93
N PRO A 362 34.17 12.83 -22.61
CA PRO A 362 35.03 12.17 -21.64
C PRO A 362 34.82 10.65 -21.66
N PHE A 363 35.94 9.92 -21.72
CA PHE A 363 35.98 8.52 -21.34
C PHE A 363 36.22 8.41 -19.83
N PRO A 364 35.85 7.27 -19.21
CA PRO A 364 36.25 6.99 -17.84
C PRO A 364 37.79 7.00 -17.71
N HIS A 365 38.34 7.95 -16.95
CA HIS A 365 39.77 8.04 -16.66
C HIS A 365 40.05 7.41 -15.30
N ARG A 366 41.08 6.56 -15.20
CA ARG A 366 41.53 5.98 -13.92
C ARG A 366 43.02 6.18 -13.74
N THR A 367 43.40 6.91 -12.70
CA THR A 367 44.80 7.04 -12.31
C THR A 367 45.24 5.76 -11.60
N LEU A 368 46.22 5.06 -12.16
CA LEU A 368 46.83 3.87 -11.56
C LEU A 368 48.17 4.26 -10.94
N TYR A 369 48.25 4.19 -9.61
CA TYR A 369 49.52 4.34 -8.92
C TYR A 369 50.21 2.97 -8.87
N TRP A 370 51.25 2.80 -9.69
CA TRP A 370 52.14 1.63 -9.61
C TRP A 370 53.14 1.91 -8.50
N GLY A 371 52.95 1.31 -7.32
CA GLY A 371 53.84 1.48 -6.17
C GLY A 371 55.30 1.23 -6.57
N GLY A 372 56.15 2.25 -6.41
CA GLY A 372 57.57 2.13 -6.72
C GLY A 372 58.26 1.12 -5.80
N GLN A 373 59.08 0.23 -6.36
CA GLN A 373 60.03 -0.54 -5.57
C GLN A 373 60.95 0.44 -4.83
N SER A 374 60.98 0.33 -3.51
CA SER A 374 61.84 1.10 -2.62
C SER A 374 63.32 0.92 -3.01
N GLN A 375 63.90 1.90 -3.69
CA GLN A 375 65.36 2.00 -3.75
C GLN A 375 65.89 2.44 -2.37
N PRO A 376 67.01 1.90 -1.88
CA PRO A 376 67.57 2.29 -0.59
C PRO A 376 68.04 3.74 -0.65
N GLN A 377 67.42 4.63 0.14
CA GLN A 377 67.82 6.03 0.24
C GLN A 377 69.19 6.17 0.90
N ASP A 378 70.11 6.79 0.18
CA ASP A 378 71.40 7.25 0.67
C ASP A 378 71.19 8.45 1.63
N LYS A 379 71.68 8.32 2.87
CA LYS A 379 71.44 9.26 4.00
C LYS A 379 72.31 10.53 3.93
N SER A 380 72.35 11.22 2.80
CA SER A 380 73.26 12.36 2.62
C SER A 380 72.69 13.41 1.69
N MET A 381 71.53 14.01 2.01
CA MET A 381 71.12 15.31 1.41
C MET A 381 69.93 16.01 2.12
N ALA A 382 69.81 15.87 3.44
CA ALA A 382 68.80 16.59 4.23
C ALA A 382 69.25 18.02 4.64
N ALA A 383 69.87 18.76 3.72
CA ALA A 383 70.20 20.16 3.94
C ALA A 383 69.98 20.96 2.65
N ALA A 384 69.15 22.00 2.79
CA ALA A 384 68.87 23.06 1.82
C ALA A 384 67.86 22.77 0.71
N VAL A 385 66.56 22.94 1.01
CA VAL A 385 65.65 23.84 0.26
C VAL A 385 64.55 24.33 1.22
N ARG A 386 64.48 25.64 1.49
CA ARG A 386 63.28 26.29 2.05
C ARG A 386 62.51 26.94 0.89
N PRO A 387 61.19 26.72 0.73
CA PRO A 387 60.38 27.57 -0.13
C PRO A 387 59.75 28.69 0.71
N THR A 388 60.10 29.93 0.36
CA THR A 388 59.42 31.14 0.80
C THR A 388 58.41 31.52 -0.28
N THR A 389 57.12 31.42 0.00
CA THR A 389 56.09 32.30 -0.58
C THR A 389 54.83 32.22 0.28
N THR A 390 54.47 33.39 0.81
CA THR A 390 53.34 33.68 1.70
C THR A 390 52.00 33.54 0.97
N LEU A 391 51.12 32.67 1.47
CA LEU A 391 49.69 32.70 1.19
C LEU A 391 49.04 33.86 1.99
N PRO A 392 47.92 34.45 1.51
CA PRO A 392 47.19 35.46 2.26
C PRO A 392 46.48 34.84 3.47
N ASP A 393 46.33 35.66 4.50
CA ASP A 393 45.70 35.41 5.79
C ASP A 393 44.29 34.79 5.67
N PRO A 394 44.02 33.59 6.24
CA PRO A 394 42.69 33.00 6.28
C PRO A 394 41.88 33.66 7.41
N GLY A 395 41.45 34.90 7.17
CA GLY A 395 40.77 35.73 8.16
C GLY A 395 39.45 36.33 7.71
N GLN A 396 38.83 35.84 6.62
CA GLN A 396 37.46 36.22 6.24
C GLN A 396 36.68 34.99 5.78
N ASP A 397 35.91 34.43 6.71
CA ASP A 397 34.88 33.45 6.44
C ASP A 397 33.81 34.07 5.54
N ILE A 398 33.61 33.48 4.35
CA ILE A 398 32.40 33.71 3.57
C ILE A 398 31.29 32.91 4.26
N ILE A 399 30.51 33.59 5.10
CA ILE A 399 29.32 33.03 5.74
C ILE A 399 28.24 32.85 4.67
N LEU A 400 27.97 31.60 4.27
CA LEU A 400 26.73 31.23 3.60
C LEU A 400 25.61 31.20 4.66
N PRO A 401 24.40 31.70 4.36
CA PRO A 401 23.30 31.64 5.32
C PRO A 401 22.98 30.18 5.65
N ALA A 402 22.93 29.88 6.95
CA ALA A 402 22.62 28.55 7.47
C ALA A 402 21.23 28.09 7.01
N ASP A 403 21.14 26.79 6.68
CA ASP A 403 19.89 26.13 6.36
C ASP A 403 18.92 26.25 7.57
N PRO A 404 17.68 26.75 7.39
CA PRO A 404 16.72 26.95 8.50
C PRO A 404 16.49 25.68 9.33
N TRP A 405 16.69 24.50 8.73
CA TRP A 405 16.57 23.22 9.43
C TRP A 405 17.73 22.91 10.38
N VAL A 406 18.94 23.43 10.10
CA VAL A 406 20.12 23.25 10.96
C VAL A 406 19.99 24.08 12.23
N GLN A 407 19.48 25.31 12.11
CA GLN A 407 19.25 26.19 13.27
C GLN A 407 18.18 25.64 14.22
N GLU A 408 17.16 24.96 13.69
CA GLU A 408 16.10 24.37 14.52
C GLU A 408 16.57 23.09 15.24
N MET A 409 17.57 22.39 14.69
CA MET A 409 18.23 21.26 15.34
C MET A 409 19.29 21.71 16.35
N GLU A 410 20.05 22.76 16.05
CA GLU A 410 21.03 23.37 16.98
C GLU A 410 20.31 23.96 18.20
N ALA A 411 19.17 24.63 18.02
CA ALA A 411 18.34 25.12 19.12
C ALA A 411 17.75 23.99 20.01
N GLN A 412 17.61 22.78 19.46
CA GLN A 412 17.22 21.59 20.25
C GLN A 412 18.40 20.90 20.94
N ALA A 413 19.62 21.06 20.41
CA ALA A 413 20.85 20.55 20.99
C ALA A 413 21.36 21.43 22.15
N GLU A 414 21.20 22.76 22.04
CA GLU A 414 21.61 23.73 23.07
C GLU A 414 20.75 23.69 24.36
N GLY A 415 19.68 22.90 24.38
CA GLY A 415 18.81 22.72 25.55
C GLY A 415 19.18 21.55 26.48
N ARG A 416 20.33 20.88 26.28
CA ARG A 416 20.81 19.83 27.19
C ARG A 416 21.92 20.39 28.08
N ASP A 417 21.66 20.35 29.38
CA ASP A 417 22.56 20.84 30.43
C ASP A 417 23.99 20.32 30.25
N GLN A 418 24.92 21.27 30.34
CA GLN A 418 26.36 21.06 30.47
C GLN A 418 26.65 20.41 31.81
N ASP A 419 26.78 19.09 31.85
CA ASP A 419 27.58 18.39 32.84
C ASP A 419 27.95 17.01 32.27
N ASP A 420 29.27 16.78 32.13
CA ASP A 420 29.96 15.51 31.85
C ASP A 420 30.62 15.35 30.45
N GLU A 421 31.58 16.22 30.09
CA GLU A 421 32.51 15.97 28.99
C GLU A 421 33.76 15.21 29.48
N THR A 422 33.75 13.88 29.35
CA THR A 422 34.98 13.09 29.23
C THR A 422 35.51 13.23 27.80
N PRO A 423 36.82 13.45 27.56
CA PRO A 423 37.34 13.62 26.21
C PRO A 423 37.16 12.32 25.39
N VAL A 424 36.33 12.40 24.34
CA VAL A 424 36.03 11.30 23.43
C VAL A 424 37.32 10.86 22.71
N ARG A 425 37.76 9.62 22.97
CA ARG A 425 38.89 9.00 22.28
C ARG A 425 38.48 8.71 20.84
N MET A 426 39.19 9.29 19.87
CA MET A 426 38.94 9.04 18.45
C MET A 426 39.50 7.66 18.03
N PRO A 427 38.74 6.82 17.31
CA PRO A 427 39.19 5.54 16.79
C PRO A 427 40.23 5.72 15.68
N GLU A 428 41.12 4.74 15.55
CA GLU A 428 42.18 4.79 14.54
C GLU A 428 41.62 4.55 13.13
N LYS A 429 42.29 5.07 12.10
CA LYS A 429 41.88 4.78 10.72
C LYS A 429 42.15 3.32 10.40
N LEU A 430 41.12 2.59 9.96
CA LEU A 430 41.24 1.15 9.69
C LEU A 430 42.25 0.87 8.56
N MET A 431 42.21 1.70 7.51
CA MET A 431 43.05 1.51 6.31
C MET A 431 44.55 1.66 6.60
N ASP A 432 44.91 2.32 7.69
CA ASP A 432 46.32 2.46 8.13
C ASP A 432 46.77 1.28 9.01
N ASN A 433 45.83 0.42 9.43
CA ASN A 433 46.01 -0.66 10.42
C ASN A 433 45.68 -2.07 9.88
N LEU A 434 45.78 -2.27 8.56
CA LEU A 434 45.40 -3.52 7.90
C LEU A 434 46.19 -4.76 8.37
N ASP A 435 47.41 -4.59 8.88
CA ASP A 435 48.22 -5.70 9.40
C ASP A 435 47.60 -6.36 10.64
N GLU A 436 46.93 -5.58 11.50
CA GLU A 436 46.21 -6.12 12.66
C GLU A 436 44.97 -6.90 12.23
N ILE A 437 44.23 -6.38 11.24
CA ILE A 437 43.11 -7.10 10.64
C ILE A 437 43.59 -8.42 10.02
N ARG A 438 44.72 -8.43 9.32
CA ARG A 438 45.30 -9.66 8.76
C ARG A 438 45.64 -10.70 9.83
N LYS A 439 46.06 -10.28 11.03
CA LYS A 439 46.29 -11.21 12.16
C LYS A 439 44.98 -11.79 12.69
N LEU A 440 43.93 -10.98 12.79
CA LEU A 440 42.59 -11.43 13.19
C LEU A 440 42.03 -12.47 12.21
N LEU A 441 42.13 -12.21 10.91
CA LEU A 441 41.60 -13.12 9.86
C LEU A 441 42.21 -14.53 9.89
N LYS A 442 43.39 -14.73 10.50
CA LYS A 442 44.02 -16.06 10.66
C LYS A 442 43.32 -16.95 11.69
N ARG A 443 42.48 -16.39 12.57
CA ARG A 443 41.82 -17.11 13.68
C ARG A 443 40.40 -17.55 13.28
N SER A 444 40.31 -18.63 12.51
CA SER A 444 39.03 -19.20 12.09
C SER A 444 38.31 -19.99 13.21
N PRO A 445 36.96 -20.00 13.26
CA PRO A 445 36.03 -19.39 12.32
C PRO A 445 35.90 -17.87 12.49
N VAL A 446 35.89 -17.14 11.37
CA VAL A 446 35.73 -15.68 11.32
C VAL A 446 34.29 -15.33 10.93
N ALA A 447 33.72 -14.29 11.52
CA ALA A 447 32.45 -13.70 11.10
C ALA A 447 32.60 -12.19 10.81
N LEU A 448 31.92 -11.74 9.77
CA LEU A 448 31.75 -10.33 9.43
C LEU A 448 30.27 -9.95 9.65
N PHE A 449 30.02 -9.05 10.60
CA PHE A 449 28.71 -8.46 10.86
C PHE A 449 28.66 -7.08 10.20
N THR A 450 27.67 -6.86 9.35
CA THR A 450 27.56 -5.59 8.62
C THR A 450 26.10 -5.22 8.35
N PRO A 451 25.72 -3.96 8.59
CA PRO A 451 24.40 -3.45 8.19
C PRO A 451 24.38 -3.09 6.71
N ILE A 452 23.17 -2.92 6.18
CA ILE A 452 22.97 -2.58 4.76
C ILE A 452 23.10 -1.07 4.56
N ASP A 453 22.14 -0.32 5.11
CA ASP A 453 22.08 1.13 4.95
C ASP A 453 23.22 1.76 5.76
N GLY A 454 23.87 2.78 5.20
CA GLY A 454 24.99 3.49 5.84
C GLY A 454 26.33 2.76 5.83
N THR A 455 26.35 1.44 5.59
CA THR A 455 27.57 0.64 5.47
C THR A 455 27.77 0.03 4.07
N LEU A 456 26.96 -0.96 3.66
CA LEU A 456 27.08 -1.61 2.33
C LEU A 456 26.43 -0.81 1.20
N SER A 457 25.51 0.08 1.54
CA SER A 457 24.78 0.98 0.65
C SER A 457 24.75 2.37 1.27
N PRO A 458 24.98 3.45 0.52
CA PRO A 458 24.70 4.79 0.99
C PRO A 458 23.27 4.91 1.53
N ILE A 459 23.07 5.71 2.59
CA ILE A 459 21.74 5.97 3.15
C ILE A 459 20.88 6.62 2.06
N ALA A 460 19.81 5.93 1.66
CA ALA A 460 18.86 6.43 0.68
C ALA A 460 17.72 7.16 1.39
N SER A 461 17.27 8.29 0.82
CA SER A 461 16.10 9.02 1.33
C SER A 461 14.79 8.21 1.28
N VAL A 462 14.75 7.14 0.50
CA VAL A 462 13.66 6.16 0.49
C VAL A 462 14.24 4.74 0.43
N PRO A 463 13.80 3.79 1.29
CA PRO A 463 14.41 2.46 1.39
C PRO A 463 14.49 1.66 0.08
N ARG A 464 13.55 1.85 -0.86
CA ARG A 464 13.53 1.17 -2.17
C ARG A 464 14.62 1.63 -3.14
N PHE A 465 15.25 2.78 -2.88
CA PHE A 465 16.30 3.34 -3.73
C PHE A 465 17.72 2.97 -3.24
N ALA A 466 17.84 2.27 -2.11
CA ALA A 466 19.11 1.72 -1.65
C ALA A 466 19.69 0.77 -2.71
N ARG A 467 21.00 0.83 -2.93
CA ARG A 467 21.71 0.05 -3.94
C ARG A 467 23.05 -0.41 -3.39
N ILE A 468 23.33 -1.70 -3.52
CA ILE A 468 24.64 -2.28 -3.21
C ILE A 468 25.43 -2.39 -4.52
N SER A 469 26.64 -1.85 -4.51
CA SER A 469 27.52 -1.85 -5.68
C SER A 469 27.88 -3.28 -6.12
N PRO A 470 28.11 -3.52 -7.42
CA PRO A 470 28.55 -4.83 -7.90
C PRO A 470 29.85 -5.30 -7.25
N ALA A 471 30.78 -4.38 -6.96
CA ALA A 471 32.06 -4.68 -6.32
C ALA A 471 31.87 -5.21 -4.88
N VAL A 472 31.01 -4.58 -4.09
CA VAL A 472 30.65 -5.05 -2.74
C VAL A 472 30.05 -6.45 -2.80
N ARG A 473 29.10 -6.70 -3.72
CA ARG A 473 28.50 -8.05 -3.87
C ARG A 473 29.54 -9.11 -4.22
N GLN A 474 30.45 -8.77 -5.14
CA GLN A 474 31.51 -9.68 -5.55
C GLN A 474 32.46 -9.98 -4.39
N ALA A 475 32.88 -8.95 -3.64
CA ALA A 475 33.73 -9.12 -2.47
C ALA A 475 33.07 -10.01 -1.40
N LEU A 476 31.81 -9.74 -1.04
CA LEU A 476 31.06 -10.55 -0.08
C LEU A 476 30.89 -12.00 -0.56
N SER A 477 30.70 -12.22 -1.86
CA SER A 477 30.62 -13.57 -2.44
C SER A 477 31.94 -14.35 -2.39
N VAL A 478 33.08 -13.67 -2.41
CA VAL A 478 34.39 -14.31 -2.23
C VAL A 478 34.62 -14.61 -0.76
N LEU A 479 34.37 -13.63 0.11
CA LEU A 479 34.52 -13.75 1.56
C LEU A 479 33.66 -14.88 2.14
N SER A 480 32.42 -15.05 1.65
CA SER A 480 31.49 -16.08 2.15
C SER A 480 31.97 -17.52 1.99
N ARG A 481 33.03 -17.76 1.21
CA ARG A 481 33.66 -19.09 1.07
C ARG A 481 34.57 -19.45 2.24
N ARG A 482 35.00 -18.47 3.03
CA ARG A 482 36.06 -18.62 4.05
C ARG A 482 35.67 -18.06 5.41
N MET A 483 34.67 -17.19 5.47
CA MET A 483 34.12 -16.63 6.70
C MET A 483 32.59 -16.55 6.66
N THR A 484 31.98 -16.45 7.83
CA THR A 484 30.53 -16.29 7.97
C THR A 484 30.17 -14.83 7.71
N ILE A 485 29.35 -14.56 6.69
CA ILE A 485 28.82 -13.22 6.42
C ILE A 485 27.47 -13.08 7.09
N VAL A 486 27.32 -12.07 7.94
CA VAL A 486 26.10 -11.79 8.70
C VAL A 486 25.61 -10.39 8.34
N ILE A 487 24.43 -10.33 7.74
CA ILE A 487 23.77 -9.08 7.38
C ILE A 487 22.81 -8.72 8.51
N LEU A 488 23.15 -7.72 9.32
CA LEU A 488 22.37 -7.31 10.49
C LEU A 488 21.72 -5.95 10.24
N THR A 489 20.42 -5.92 9.99
CA THR A 489 19.73 -4.73 9.47
C THR A 489 18.36 -4.51 10.12
N GLY A 490 17.91 -3.26 10.13
CA GLY A 490 16.53 -2.92 10.48
C GLY A 490 15.51 -3.28 9.39
N ARG A 491 15.96 -3.65 8.18
CA ARG A 491 15.09 -4.14 7.10
C ARG A 491 14.56 -5.54 7.42
N ASP A 492 13.40 -5.87 6.87
CA ASP A 492 12.91 -7.25 6.89
C ASP A 492 13.86 -8.16 6.08
N VAL A 493 13.89 -9.45 6.45
CA VAL A 493 14.76 -10.45 5.81
C VAL A 493 14.55 -10.53 4.30
N SER A 494 13.30 -10.41 3.81
CA SER A 494 13.00 -10.57 2.39
C SER A 494 13.57 -9.42 1.54
N SER A 495 13.45 -8.20 2.05
CA SER A 495 14.03 -6.98 1.48
C SER A 495 15.56 -7.03 1.51
N ALA A 496 16.13 -7.40 2.67
CA ALA A 496 17.58 -7.54 2.84
C ALA A 496 18.19 -8.57 1.86
N ARG A 497 17.54 -9.73 1.70
CA ARG A 497 17.99 -10.78 0.77
C ARG A 497 17.90 -10.36 -0.68
N SER A 498 16.79 -9.72 -1.07
CA SER A 498 16.61 -9.21 -2.44
C SER A 498 17.67 -8.16 -2.78
N LEU A 499 18.03 -7.32 -1.81
CA LEU A 499 19.00 -6.25 -1.99
C LEU A 499 20.44 -6.76 -2.01
N VAL A 500 20.86 -7.64 -1.08
CA VAL A 500 22.25 -8.15 -1.03
C VAL A 500 22.49 -9.26 -2.06
N GLY A 501 21.53 -10.18 -2.21
CA GLY A 501 21.59 -11.25 -3.20
C GLY A 501 22.66 -12.32 -2.93
N LEU A 502 23.01 -12.59 -1.67
CA LEU A 502 24.05 -13.56 -1.28
C LEU A 502 23.43 -14.74 -0.51
N PRO A 503 23.12 -15.88 -1.17
CA PRO A 503 22.42 -16.99 -0.52
C PRO A 503 23.18 -17.68 0.64
N SER A 504 24.50 -17.52 0.68
CA SER A 504 25.36 -18.10 1.71
C SER A 504 25.46 -17.26 2.99
N ALA A 505 24.94 -16.03 2.99
CA ALA A 505 24.96 -15.15 4.16
C ALA A 505 23.83 -15.48 5.14
N ILE A 506 24.06 -15.20 6.42
CA ILE A 506 23.04 -15.20 7.46
C ILE A 506 22.40 -13.81 7.46
N TYR A 507 21.07 -13.74 7.37
CA TYR A 507 20.35 -12.47 7.38
C TYR A 507 19.59 -12.32 8.69
N LEU A 508 19.96 -11.32 9.47
CA LEU A 508 19.29 -10.91 10.69
C LEU A 508 18.51 -9.63 10.40
N GLY A 509 17.23 -9.80 10.07
CA GLY A 509 16.33 -8.71 9.75
C GLY A 509 15.61 -8.16 10.98
N SER A 510 15.07 -6.95 10.84
CA SER A 510 14.35 -6.23 11.89
C SER A 510 15.11 -6.20 13.22
N HIS A 511 16.40 -5.86 13.17
CA HIS A 511 17.33 -5.82 14.31
C HIS A 511 17.53 -7.17 15.05
N GLY A 512 17.30 -8.30 14.37
CA GLY A 512 17.53 -9.65 14.91
C GLY A 512 16.26 -10.44 15.24
N LEU A 513 15.08 -9.84 15.05
CA LEU A 513 13.80 -10.52 15.28
C LEU A 513 13.49 -11.60 14.22
N GLU A 514 14.08 -11.47 13.05
CA GLU A 514 14.02 -12.45 11.97
C GLU A 514 15.42 -12.91 11.63
N GLU A 515 15.60 -14.22 11.54
CA GLU A 515 16.81 -14.85 11.06
C GLU A 515 16.48 -15.64 9.80
N TRP A 516 17.32 -15.52 8.78
CA TRP A 516 17.33 -16.45 7.67
C TRP A 516 18.71 -17.04 7.47
N GLU A 517 18.74 -18.36 7.39
CA GLU A 517 19.94 -19.13 7.13
C GLU A 517 19.60 -20.36 6.29
N ARG A 518 20.36 -20.60 5.22
CA ARG A 518 20.30 -21.83 4.39
C ARG A 518 18.88 -22.22 3.94
N GLY A 519 18.06 -21.23 3.60
CA GLY A 519 16.70 -21.44 3.09
C GLY A 519 15.60 -21.45 4.15
N ASN A 520 15.94 -21.46 5.43
CA ASN A 520 14.96 -21.42 6.52
C ASN A 520 14.90 -20.02 7.13
N THR A 521 13.68 -19.47 7.25
CA THR A 521 13.42 -18.27 8.04
C THR A 521 12.94 -18.70 9.43
N THR A 522 13.64 -18.30 10.47
CA THR A 522 13.23 -18.43 11.87
C THR A 522 12.88 -17.05 12.43
N ILE A 523 11.81 -16.97 13.20
CA ILE A 523 11.42 -15.74 13.90
C ILE A 523 11.69 -15.99 15.39
N ALA A 524 12.23 -14.99 16.08
CA ALA A 524 12.52 -15.08 17.51
C ALA A 524 11.30 -15.59 18.30
N SER A 525 11.54 -16.50 19.24
CA SER A 525 10.49 -17.13 20.05
C SER A 525 9.67 -16.10 20.82
N GLY A 526 8.33 -16.21 20.77
CA GLY A 526 7.40 -15.25 21.38
C GLY A 526 6.88 -14.19 20.42
N VAL A 527 7.61 -13.86 19.35
CA VAL A 527 7.22 -12.82 18.39
C VAL A 527 6.10 -13.26 17.46
N SER A 528 6.02 -14.54 17.09
CA SER A 528 4.98 -15.06 16.17
C SER A 528 3.55 -14.95 16.72
N VAL A 529 3.40 -14.99 18.05
CA VAL A 529 2.12 -14.76 18.75
C VAL A 529 1.79 -13.26 18.74
N VAL A 530 2.78 -12.41 19.06
CA VAL A 530 2.62 -10.95 19.09
C VAL A 530 2.36 -10.37 17.70
N SER A 531 2.95 -10.89 16.62
CA SER A 531 2.64 -10.47 15.24
C SER A 531 1.18 -10.76 14.85
N ARG A 532 0.55 -11.81 15.41
CA ARG A 532 -0.87 -12.11 15.19
C ARG A 532 -1.77 -11.13 15.93
N ASP A 533 -1.42 -10.81 17.17
CA ASP A 533 -2.16 -9.86 17.99
C ASP A 533 -1.97 -8.42 17.52
N MET A 534 -0.79 -8.07 16.99
CA MET A 534 -0.57 -6.79 16.31
C MET A 534 -1.46 -6.63 15.07
N ARG A 535 -1.59 -7.65 14.21
CA ARG A 535 -2.56 -7.61 13.09
C ARG A 535 -4.02 -7.51 13.54
N ARG A 536 -4.36 -7.96 14.76
CA ARG A 536 -5.70 -7.78 15.35
C ARG A 536 -5.85 -6.36 15.91
N LEU A 537 -4.82 -5.86 16.59
CA LEU A 537 -4.73 -4.49 17.09
C LEU A 537 -4.88 -3.48 15.96
N VAL A 538 -4.15 -3.63 14.85
CA VAL A 538 -4.25 -2.72 13.69
C VAL A 538 -5.64 -2.74 13.06
N ARG A 539 -6.28 -3.91 12.94
CA ARG A 539 -7.65 -4.00 12.43
C ARG A 539 -8.65 -3.33 13.37
N ALA A 540 -8.52 -3.55 14.67
CA ALA A 540 -9.35 -2.91 15.67
C ALA A 540 -9.13 -1.38 15.71
N ALA A 541 -7.87 -0.93 15.60
CA ALA A 541 -7.49 0.48 15.57
C ALA A 541 -8.04 1.17 14.31
N LYS A 542 -7.89 0.56 13.13
CA LYS A 542 -8.48 1.07 11.88
C LYS A 542 -10.00 1.16 11.96
N SER A 543 -10.66 0.23 12.64
CA SER A 543 -12.12 0.27 12.84
C SER A 543 -12.57 1.35 13.83
N ALA A 544 -11.81 1.58 14.90
CA ALA A 544 -12.20 2.50 15.98
C ALA A 544 -11.77 3.95 15.71
N LEU A 545 -10.60 4.14 15.10
CA LEU A 545 -9.96 5.44 14.89
C LEU A 545 -10.07 5.93 13.44
N GLY A 546 -10.46 5.05 12.49
CA GLY A 546 -10.55 5.39 11.07
C GLY A 546 -11.63 6.41 10.70
N SER A 547 -12.53 6.75 11.64
CA SER A 547 -13.49 7.86 11.49
C SER A 547 -12.87 9.23 11.76
N ILE A 548 -11.70 9.28 12.40
CA ILE A 548 -10.97 10.52 12.66
C ILE A 548 -10.17 10.89 11.41
N SER A 549 -10.60 11.95 10.72
CA SER A 549 -9.96 12.44 9.50
C SER A 549 -8.51 12.86 9.77
N GLY A 550 -7.56 12.30 9.02
CA GLY A 550 -6.13 12.62 9.08
C GLY A 550 -5.27 11.69 9.95
N ILE A 551 -5.82 10.56 10.42
CA ILE A 551 -5.03 9.47 11.01
C ILE A 551 -4.53 8.53 9.90
N GLU A 552 -3.22 8.27 9.87
CA GLU A 552 -2.56 7.32 8.97
C GLU A 552 -1.93 6.17 9.76
N PHE A 553 -1.95 4.97 9.19
CA PHE A 553 -1.38 3.77 9.79
C PHE A 553 -0.22 3.26 8.94
N GLU A 554 0.95 3.11 9.56
CA GLU A 554 2.15 2.55 8.96
C GLU A 554 2.47 1.22 9.62
N GLU A 555 2.34 0.13 8.87
CA GLU A 555 2.64 -1.22 9.35
C GLU A 555 4.10 -1.57 9.02
N LYS A 556 4.89 -1.85 10.05
CA LYS A 556 6.25 -2.41 9.97
C LYS A 556 6.21 -3.89 10.40
N PRO A 557 7.21 -4.72 10.03
CA PRO A 557 7.21 -6.15 10.35
C PRO A 557 6.96 -6.49 11.83
N PHE A 558 7.50 -5.68 12.75
CA PHE A 558 7.36 -5.84 14.21
C PHE A 558 7.00 -4.54 14.94
N ALA A 559 6.45 -3.58 14.21
CA ALA A 559 5.92 -2.36 14.80
C ALA A 559 4.72 -1.84 14.00
N VAL A 560 3.88 -1.03 14.62
CA VAL A 560 2.88 -0.22 13.92
C VAL A 560 2.97 1.21 14.41
N ALA A 561 3.09 2.16 13.48
CA ALA A 561 3.03 3.58 13.77
C ALA A 561 1.67 4.15 13.36
N ILE A 562 1.05 4.92 14.25
CA ILE A 562 -0.21 5.62 14.04
C ILE A 562 0.12 7.11 14.01
N HIS A 563 0.11 7.68 12.81
CA HIS A 563 0.38 9.10 12.58
C HIS A 563 -0.91 9.90 12.68
N TYR A 564 -0.91 10.99 13.44
CA TYR A 564 -2.07 11.89 13.57
C TYR A 564 -1.70 13.34 13.25
N ARG A 565 -0.56 13.55 12.57
CA ARG A 565 -0.08 14.87 12.14
C ARG A 565 -1.07 15.62 11.25
N GLN A 566 -1.76 14.88 10.37
CA GLN A 566 -2.73 15.42 9.43
C GLN A 566 -4.14 15.52 10.02
N ALA A 567 -4.33 15.13 11.29
CA ALA A 567 -5.62 15.23 11.94
C ALA A 567 -6.02 16.71 12.12
N ILE A 568 -7.30 17.00 11.86
CA ILE A 568 -7.86 18.35 12.00
C ILE A 568 -7.79 18.80 13.46
N ASP A 569 -8.15 17.89 14.38
CA ASP A 569 -7.95 18.04 15.83
C ASP A 569 -6.87 17.08 16.31
N ARG A 570 -5.63 17.59 16.40
CA ARG A 570 -4.45 16.80 16.79
C ARG A 570 -4.50 16.36 18.26
N ALA A 571 -5.05 17.19 19.14
CA ALA A 571 -5.13 16.89 20.57
C ALA A 571 -6.18 15.80 20.83
N GLY A 572 -7.37 15.94 20.23
CA GLY A 572 -8.41 14.92 20.30
C GLY A 572 -8.01 13.60 19.62
N ALA A 573 -7.31 13.68 18.47
CA ALA A 573 -6.78 12.48 17.80
C ALA A 573 -5.75 11.74 18.66
N ARG A 574 -4.83 12.47 19.31
CA ARG A 574 -3.85 11.89 20.25
C ARG A 574 -4.54 11.17 21.41
N GLU A 575 -5.50 11.82 22.07
CA GLU A 575 -6.25 11.22 23.18
C GLU A 575 -7.03 9.98 22.73
N ALA A 576 -7.65 10.01 21.55
CA ALA A 576 -8.36 8.87 21.01
C ALA A 576 -7.43 7.69 20.72
N VAL A 577 -6.24 7.95 20.16
CA VAL A 577 -5.22 6.93 19.87
C VAL A 577 -4.73 6.29 21.18
N LEU A 578 -4.27 7.10 22.14
CA LEU A 578 -3.77 6.60 23.43
C LEU A 578 -4.87 5.86 24.21
N GLY A 579 -6.07 6.44 24.28
CA GLY A 579 -7.20 5.83 24.97
C GLY A 579 -7.68 4.53 24.33
N PHE A 580 -7.52 4.35 23.01
CA PHE A 580 -7.76 3.07 22.35
C PHE A 580 -6.68 2.04 22.70
N LEU A 581 -5.41 2.44 22.64
CA LEU A 581 -4.28 1.55 22.91
C LEU A 581 -4.28 1.05 24.36
N GLU A 582 -4.56 1.92 25.33
CA GLU A 582 -4.67 1.55 26.75
C GLU A 582 -5.78 0.53 27.03
N LYS A 583 -6.90 0.62 26.30
CA LYS A 583 -8.08 -0.24 26.51
C LYS A 583 -8.06 -1.52 25.69
N SER A 584 -7.14 -1.65 24.75
CA SER A 584 -7.13 -2.76 23.81
C SER A 584 -6.46 -4.00 24.44
N PRO A 585 -7.12 -5.17 24.43
CA PRO A 585 -6.52 -6.41 24.96
C PRO A 585 -5.36 -6.94 24.09
N HIS A 586 -5.14 -6.33 22.92
CA HIS A 586 -4.11 -6.74 21.96
C HIS A 586 -2.80 -5.94 22.08
N THR A 587 -2.63 -5.16 23.15
CA THR A 587 -1.37 -4.44 23.44
C THR A 587 -0.42 -5.20 24.37
N ALA A 588 -0.84 -6.35 24.90
CA ALA A 588 0.02 -7.20 25.71
C ALA A 588 1.25 -7.67 24.92
N GLY A 589 2.45 -7.38 25.43
CA GLY A 589 3.72 -7.69 24.75
C GLY A 589 4.17 -6.67 23.69
N LEU A 590 3.55 -5.48 23.67
CA LEU A 590 3.99 -4.35 22.86
C LEU A 590 4.44 -3.19 23.76
N THR A 591 5.52 -2.51 23.38
CA THR A 591 6.00 -1.28 23.99
C THR A 591 5.49 -0.09 23.19
N LEU A 592 4.95 0.91 23.87
CA LEU A 592 4.44 2.15 23.28
C LEU A 592 5.52 3.23 23.31
N TYR A 593 5.78 3.83 22.16
CA TYR A 593 6.65 4.97 21.98
C TYR A 593 5.85 6.13 21.42
N GLU A 594 5.93 7.28 22.07
CA GLU A 594 5.31 8.51 21.58
C GLU A 594 6.37 9.39 20.92
N GLY A 595 6.14 9.76 19.67
CA GLY A 595 6.98 10.66 18.90
C GLY A 595 6.24 11.93 18.47
N SER A 596 6.88 12.78 17.67
CA SER A 596 6.30 14.03 17.18
C SER A 596 5.11 13.80 16.24
N MET A 597 3.91 13.76 16.83
CA MET A 597 2.62 13.52 16.17
C MET A 597 2.46 12.09 15.61
N VAL A 598 3.06 11.12 16.30
CA VAL A 598 2.98 9.68 15.98
C VAL A 598 3.02 8.86 17.28
N VAL A 599 2.21 7.81 17.36
CA VAL A 599 2.34 6.78 18.40
C VAL A 599 2.77 5.46 17.74
N GLU A 600 3.93 4.95 18.11
CA GLU A 600 4.49 3.71 17.60
C GLU A 600 4.37 2.60 18.65
N MET A 601 3.87 1.44 18.24
CA MET A 601 3.77 0.23 19.06
C MET A 601 4.74 -0.79 18.49
N GLN A 602 5.72 -1.23 19.27
CA GLN A 602 6.73 -2.20 18.85
C GLN A 602 6.64 -3.46 19.70
N VAL A 603 6.98 -4.63 19.15
CA VAL A 603 7.08 -5.86 19.95
C VAL A 603 8.10 -5.68 21.08
N SER A 604 7.66 -5.85 22.33
CA SER A 604 8.56 -5.87 23.48
C SER A 604 9.44 -7.12 23.37
N SER A 605 10.71 -6.92 23.07
CA SER A 605 11.68 -8.00 22.91
C SER A 605 13.02 -7.59 23.51
N GLU A 606 13.68 -8.53 24.19
CA GLU A 606 15.08 -8.39 24.63
C GLU A 606 16.06 -8.58 23.44
N VAL A 607 15.53 -8.90 22.25
CA VAL A 607 16.32 -9.10 21.03
C VAL A 607 16.70 -7.74 20.44
N ASN A 608 18.00 -7.46 20.38
CA ASN A 608 18.61 -6.29 19.78
C ASN A 608 19.84 -6.72 18.95
N LYS A 609 20.51 -5.78 18.28
CA LYS A 609 21.70 -6.07 17.45
C LYS A 609 22.79 -6.79 18.26
N GLY A 610 22.99 -6.41 19.52
CA GLY A 610 23.91 -7.08 20.45
C GLY A 610 23.56 -8.55 20.71
N THR A 611 22.35 -8.84 21.20
CA THR A 611 21.95 -10.23 21.48
C THR A 611 21.92 -11.09 20.21
N ALA A 612 21.62 -10.51 19.06
CA ALA A 612 21.77 -11.15 17.75
C ALA A 612 23.21 -11.56 17.43
N ILE A 613 24.20 -10.68 17.69
CA ILE A 613 25.62 -10.99 17.51
C ILE A 613 26.03 -12.15 18.43
N GLN A 614 25.66 -12.08 19.72
CA GLN A 614 25.96 -13.13 20.68
C GLN A 614 25.43 -14.49 20.23
N LEU A 615 24.16 -14.56 19.81
CA LEU A 615 23.53 -15.79 19.33
C LEU A 615 24.28 -16.39 18.13
N VAL A 616 24.69 -15.58 17.16
CA VAL A 616 25.45 -16.08 16.00
C VAL A 616 26.85 -16.53 16.40
N VAL A 617 27.53 -15.78 17.28
CA VAL A 617 28.87 -16.15 17.78
C VAL A 617 28.83 -17.51 18.46
N GLU A 618 27.85 -17.73 19.36
CA GLU A 618 27.68 -18.99 20.07
C GLU A 618 27.25 -20.12 19.13
N LYS A 619 26.22 -19.90 18.31
CA LYS A 619 25.68 -20.91 17.38
C LYS A 619 26.70 -21.40 16.36
N HIS A 620 27.55 -20.50 15.85
CA HIS A 620 28.55 -20.81 14.83
C HIS A 620 29.97 -20.99 15.39
N GLN A 621 30.13 -20.94 16.72
CA GLN A 621 31.42 -21.10 17.40
C GLN A 621 32.50 -20.16 16.81
N ILE A 622 32.11 -18.91 16.59
CA ILE A 622 32.98 -17.88 15.99
C ILE A 622 34.12 -17.58 16.96
N LYS A 623 35.34 -17.55 16.44
CA LYS A 623 36.55 -17.18 17.20
C LYS A 623 37.03 -15.77 16.88
N THR A 624 36.63 -15.22 15.74
CA THR A 624 36.95 -13.85 15.37
C THR A 624 35.77 -13.14 14.75
N ALA A 625 35.42 -11.96 15.25
CA ALA A 625 34.30 -11.17 14.74
C ALA A 625 34.74 -9.75 14.36
N LEU A 626 34.35 -9.33 13.16
CA LEU A 626 34.46 -7.94 12.72
C LEU A 626 33.05 -7.37 12.65
N VAL A 627 32.79 -6.27 13.33
CA VAL A 627 31.46 -5.63 13.37
C VAL A 627 31.58 -4.24 12.77
N LEU A 628 30.85 -3.99 11.69
CA LEU A 628 30.75 -2.67 11.07
C LEU A 628 29.43 -2.02 11.49
N GLY A 629 29.41 -0.70 11.66
CA GLY A 629 28.21 0.05 12.00
C GLY A 629 28.36 1.54 11.75
N ASP A 630 27.25 2.22 11.50
CA ASP A 630 27.21 3.65 11.17
C ASP A 630 26.27 4.48 12.08
N ASP A 631 25.34 3.84 12.77
CA ASP A 631 24.30 4.51 13.55
C ASP A 631 24.30 4.16 15.04
N MET A 632 23.45 4.86 15.81
CA MET A 632 23.29 4.61 17.25
C MET A 632 22.78 3.20 17.58
N THR A 633 22.09 2.53 16.65
CA THR A 633 21.57 1.18 16.90
C THR A 633 22.69 0.15 16.90
N ASP A 634 23.79 0.41 16.18
CA ASP A 634 24.99 -0.45 16.12
C ASP A 634 25.81 -0.44 17.41
N VAL A 635 25.70 0.60 18.24
CA VAL A 635 26.41 0.71 19.53
C VAL A 635 26.13 -0.50 20.42
N SER A 636 24.87 -1.00 20.43
CA SER A 636 24.52 -2.21 21.17
C SER A 636 25.28 -3.45 20.70
N GLY A 637 25.59 -3.53 19.41
CA GLY A 637 26.43 -4.57 18.83
C GLY A 637 27.90 -4.42 19.20
N PHE A 638 28.40 -3.18 19.20
CA PHE A 638 29.79 -2.87 19.56
C PHE A 638 30.08 -3.23 21.03
N ASN A 639 29.19 -2.82 21.94
CA ASN A 639 29.28 -3.13 23.35
C ASN A 639 29.20 -4.65 23.61
N MET A 640 28.38 -5.37 22.83
CA MET A 640 28.33 -6.83 22.95
C MET A 640 29.62 -7.49 22.47
N LEU A 641 30.23 -7.01 21.38
CA LEU A 641 31.50 -7.55 20.93
C LEU A 641 32.59 -7.34 21.99
N GLU A 642 32.64 -6.15 22.60
CA GLU A 642 33.55 -5.86 23.71
C GLU A 642 33.32 -6.82 24.89
N HIS A 643 32.07 -7.01 25.30
CA HIS A 643 31.73 -7.97 26.35
C HIS A 643 32.19 -9.39 26.03
N LEU A 644 32.03 -9.86 24.78
CA LEU A 644 32.47 -11.19 24.34
C LEU A 644 34.01 -11.30 24.25
N ARG A 645 34.72 -10.21 23.95
CA ARG A 645 36.19 -10.17 23.99
C ARG A 645 36.69 -10.38 25.42
N GLU A 646 36.05 -9.74 26.39
CA GLU A 646 36.43 -9.81 27.81
C GLU A 646 36.04 -11.14 28.46
N THR A 647 34.81 -11.61 28.22
CA THR A 647 34.25 -12.76 28.94
C THR A 647 34.51 -14.11 28.26
N ALA A 648 34.48 -14.14 26.92
CA ALA A 648 34.60 -15.36 26.13
C ALA A 648 35.94 -15.47 25.39
N GLY A 649 36.83 -14.47 25.51
CA GLY A 649 38.14 -14.46 24.84
C GLY A 649 38.04 -14.38 23.31
N LEU A 650 36.91 -13.88 22.79
CA LEU A 650 36.69 -13.68 21.37
C LEU A 650 37.72 -12.67 20.82
N ALA A 651 38.33 -12.94 19.68
CA ALA A 651 39.13 -11.91 19.00
C ALA A 651 38.21 -11.08 18.09
N GLY A 652 38.49 -9.79 17.91
CA GLY A 652 37.63 -9.00 17.03
C GLY A 652 37.87 -7.51 17.15
N CYS A 653 37.20 -6.76 16.27
CA CYS A 653 37.21 -5.30 16.28
C CYS A 653 35.88 -4.72 15.83
N ASN A 654 35.53 -3.58 16.42
CA ASN A 654 34.44 -2.70 16.03
C ASN A 654 34.95 -1.65 15.05
N VAL A 655 34.21 -1.45 13.96
CA VAL A 655 34.57 -0.54 12.87
C VAL A 655 33.43 0.44 12.63
N ALA A 656 33.60 1.70 13.03
CA ALA A 656 32.65 2.76 12.74
C ALA A 656 32.76 3.23 11.28
N VAL A 657 31.62 3.35 10.59
CA VAL A 657 31.55 3.92 9.25
C VAL A 657 31.06 5.35 9.37
N THR A 658 31.95 6.31 9.15
CA THR A 658 31.67 7.74 9.32
C THR A 658 31.18 8.36 8.01
N GLY A 659 30.11 9.15 8.07
CA GLY A 659 29.60 9.85 6.89
C GLY A 659 30.45 11.06 6.52
N ARG A 660 30.74 11.29 5.23
CA ARG A 660 31.40 12.55 4.78
C ARG A 660 30.55 13.81 5.01
N ARG A 661 29.24 13.66 5.26
CA ARG A 661 28.26 14.77 5.37
C ARG A 661 27.48 14.81 6.69
N VAL A 662 27.50 13.72 7.46
CA VAL A 662 26.79 13.60 8.75
C VAL A 662 27.80 13.02 9.73
N ALA A 663 28.08 13.76 10.80
CA ALA A 663 28.99 13.29 11.85
C ALA A 663 28.42 12.00 12.47
N ALA A 664 29.29 10.99 12.62
CA ALA A 664 28.90 9.77 13.32
C ALA A 664 28.62 10.08 14.80
N PRO A 665 27.68 9.37 15.45
CA PRO A 665 27.33 9.63 16.84
C PRO A 665 28.55 9.48 17.78
N PRO A 666 28.74 10.37 18.78
CA PRO A 666 29.87 10.31 19.70
C PRO A 666 30.00 8.97 20.44
N GLU A 667 28.88 8.34 20.79
CA GLU A 667 28.83 7.05 21.46
C GLU A 667 29.31 5.91 20.55
N LEU A 668 29.00 5.96 19.25
CA LEU A 668 29.48 5.00 18.26
C LEU A 668 31.00 5.13 18.06
N ILE A 669 31.49 6.36 17.97
CA ILE A 669 32.91 6.68 17.84
C ILE A 669 33.69 6.18 19.06
N SER A 670 33.13 6.38 20.26
CA SER A 670 33.75 5.96 21.51
C SER A 670 33.82 4.43 21.67
N ALA A 671 32.86 3.69 21.12
CA ALA A 671 32.78 2.24 21.18
C ALA A 671 33.54 1.52 20.04
N ALA A 672 34.12 2.27 19.09
CA ALA A 672 34.82 1.73 17.94
C ALA A 672 36.32 1.55 18.19
N ASP A 673 36.91 0.46 17.68
CA ASP A 673 38.37 0.30 17.64
C ASP A 673 38.95 1.07 16.44
N TYR A 674 38.25 1.02 15.30
CA TYR A 674 38.66 1.62 14.03
C TYR A 674 37.54 2.40 13.35
N GLN A 675 37.90 3.26 12.40
CA GLN A 675 36.94 3.98 11.54
C GLN A 675 37.24 3.84 10.04
N LEU A 676 36.18 3.93 9.23
CA LEU A 676 36.18 3.98 7.78
C LEU A 676 35.38 5.19 7.30
N ASP A 677 35.95 5.97 6.38
CA ASP A 677 35.36 7.22 5.85
C ASP A 677 34.30 6.94 4.77
N GLY A 678 33.16 6.42 5.21
CA GLY A 678 31.95 6.22 4.40
C GLY A 678 31.89 4.89 3.65
N THR A 679 30.79 4.68 2.92
CA THR A 679 30.50 3.41 2.23
C THR A 679 31.50 3.08 1.12
N GLU A 680 32.14 4.08 0.52
CA GLU A 680 33.22 3.89 -0.45
C GLU A 680 34.46 3.24 0.20
N ALA A 681 34.81 3.68 1.42
CA ALA A 681 35.93 3.09 2.16
C ALA A 681 35.60 1.64 2.61
N VAL A 682 34.34 1.37 2.94
CA VAL A 682 33.85 0.00 3.19
C VAL A 682 34.00 -0.87 1.94
N GLU A 683 33.63 -0.39 0.76
CA GLU A 683 33.81 -1.13 -0.49
C GLU A 683 35.28 -1.52 -0.73
N ILE A 684 36.19 -0.56 -0.57
CA ILE A 684 37.63 -0.79 -0.71
C ILE A 684 38.13 -1.81 0.33
N PHE A 685 37.69 -1.68 1.58
CA PHE A 685 38.06 -2.60 2.66
C PHE A 685 37.57 -4.03 2.40
N LEU A 686 36.32 -4.21 1.97
CA LEU A 686 35.78 -5.53 1.62
C LEU A 686 36.53 -6.15 0.44
N ALA A 687 36.87 -5.35 -0.58
CA ALA A 687 37.66 -5.81 -1.72
C ALA A 687 39.08 -6.25 -1.31
N TRP A 688 39.73 -5.49 -0.40
CA TRP A 688 41.01 -5.88 0.17
C TRP A 688 40.91 -7.19 0.97
N MET A 689 39.93 -7.32 1.86
CA MET A 689 39.73 -8.56 2.62
C MET A 689 39.48 -9.75 1.69
N ALA A 690 38.71 -9.56 0.61
CA ALA A 690 38.44 -10.62 -0.37
C ALA A 690 39.72 -11.08 -1.08
N ALA A 691 40.66 -10.17 -1.32
CA ALA A 691 41.96 -10.48 -1.92
C ALA A 691 42.94 -11.18 -0.94
N GLU A 692 42.84 -10.89 0.36
CA GLU A 692 43.66 -11.55 1.39
C GLU A 692 43.20 -12.97 1.72
N VAL A 693 41.89 -13.23 1.56
CA VAL A 693 41.23 -14.48 1.97
C VAL A 693 40.97 -15.42 0.78
N GLY A 694 40.87 -14.88 -0.44
CA GLY A 694 40.74 -15.62 -1.70
C GLY A 694 42.04 -16.28 -2.11
#